data_AF-A0A0W0V2J3-F1
#
_entry.id   AF-A0A0W0V2J3-F1
#
_cell.length_a   1.000
_cell.length_b   1.000
_cell.length_c   1.000
_cell.angle_alpha   90.00
_cell.angle_beta   90.00
_cell.angle_gamma   90.00
#
_symmetry.space_group_name_H-M   'P 1'
#
loop_
_entity.id
_entity.type
_entity.pdbx_description
1 polymer ?
#
loop_
_entity_poly.entity_id
_entity_poly.type
_entity_poly.pdbx_seq_one_letter_code
_entity_poly.pdbx_strand_id
1 'polypeptide(L)'
;MSLYTNLSYSLLCPFQLLLDLAFQTDKKAYLDVSRLAFTPFGELNSPNEWINLESLGNIVPIRAQQLIKYLSPYLSKTLCIHIYLDERRLSSDNLYSLLLLAEELPQLTLFFYIAEDENPCREQLTQLFTAKNSVDIHFAKSNTIQAFHQAQLKELRPHQQAVLASKGFKFDSALNINLLIGYAWTLLKTGAYEIGTHLLEEARSSCENIQDADMLLLHLQLIRFHSHQYEKLALEPYPPFFSGVDADSTKYLYYLKAYAATLTRHLDIAEIYFEKAGINEHLPLADEFSLYQLNIFALYSVFQQKADLAYRLEKKIEQFAQDHQLDSIGLKYVNFINIARLHKKAHEYPLSLSYYEKAYKIISQGGYTTSDHIYYNMNLGSLHEAAGDFKAALLFWINAALHWLVAENPYALAWRPKLILCQEKTTELNHPLLLSDVVRFFHHKIDNLLDKAGIPEPKATEQHFHFCLNHPALLKEACYVHNGLILYSSYQITPPVFEELKPLADYLSSLLKHILNFNSDYRTLVIDDSVQNLYQIDKQQARILASVNHCQRCYWNGESLTLQKITSNELQSGLTLSLSELIEDTEKEEHLLKLKYKRSFLNKTLDDEDEINIFLALKEGDHSKASQQLLSNLPLLQRLLYKKIICLQINPEK
;
A
#
# COMPACT_ATOMS: atom_id res chain seq x y z
N MET A 1 -29.87 2.00 13.28
CA MET A 1 -29.21 2.03 14.61
C MET A 1 -28.56 3.39 14.79
N SER A 2 -28.56 3.98 15.98
CA SER A 2 -27.85 5.25 16.25
C SER A 2 -26.71 5.01 17.22
N LEU A 3 -25.51 5.45 16.88
CA LEU A 3 -24.29 5.32 17.69
C LEU A 3 -23.59 6.67 17.85
N TYR A 4 -22.79 6.79 18.90
CA TYR A 4 -22.14 8.04 19.29
C TYR A 4 -20.63 7.88 19.34
N THR A 5 -19.87 8.91 18.99
CA THR A 5 -18.42 8.93 19.21
C THR A 5 -17.99 10.31 19.69
N ASN A 6 -17.03 10.31 20.61
CA ASN A 6 -16.46 11.54 21.15
C ASN A 6 -15.00 11.68 20.75
N LEU A 7 -14.76 12.54 19.76
CA LEU A 7 -13.44 12.82 19.19
C LEU A 7 -12.93 14.21 19.60
N SER A 8 -13.57 14.86 20.57
CA SER A 8 -13.17 16.20 21.05
C SER A 8 -11.98 16.20 22.02
N TYR A 9 -11.63 15.03 22.57
CA TYR A 9 -10.53 14.91 23.53
C TYR A 9 -9.17 15.02 22.83
N SER A 10 -8.17 15.58 23.53
CA SER A 10 -6.77 15.59 23.04
C SER A 10 -6.17 14.18 23.01
N LEU A 11 -6.43 13.41 24.06
CA LEU A 11 -5.95 12.04 24.20
C LEU A 11 -6.99 11.05 23.66
N LEU A 12 -6.79 10.56 22.44
CA LEU A 12 -7.65 9.60 21.76
C LEU A 12 -6.94 8.27 21.55
N CYS A 13 -7.66 7.14 21.68
CA CYS A 13 -7.16 5.85 21.21
C CYS A 13 -7.00 5.84 19.68
N PRO A 14 -6.10 4.99 19.12
CA PRO A 14 -6.06 4.77 17.68
C PRO A 14 -7.41 4.26 17.19
N PHE A 15 -7.95 4.85 16.11
CA PHE A 15 -9.26 4.52 15.54
C PHE A 15 -10.39 4.64 16.57
N GLN A 16 -10.35 5.70 17.40
CA GLN A 16 -11.32 5.94 18.49
C GLN A 16 -12.77 5.80 18.03
N LEU A 17 -13.10 6.26 16.82
CA LEU A 17 -14.44 6.13 16.27
C LEU A 17 -14.90 4.67 16.25
N LEU A 18 -14.11 3.76 15.68
CA LEU A 18 -14.47 2.34 15.60
C LEU A 18 -14.51 1.67 16.97
N LEU A 19 -13.67 2.10 17.91
CA LEU A 19 -13.71 1.62 19.30
C LEU A 19 -15.00 2.02 20.00
N ASP A 20 -15.42 3.28 19.86
CA ASP A 20 -16.68 3.78 20.42
C ASP A 20 -17.87 3.00 19.83
N LEU A 21 -17.90 2.81 18.50
CA LEU A 21 -18.95 2.05 17.83
C LEU A 21 -19.00 0.60 18.34
N ALA A 22 -17.84 -0.07 18.43
CA ALA A 22 -17.75 -1.44 18.90
C ALA A 22 -18.21 -1.61 20.34
N PHE A 23 -17.89 -0.64 21.21
CA PHE A 23 -18.33 -0.63 22.61
C PHE A 23 -19.86 -0.57 22.74
N GLN A 24 -20.54 0.14 21.83
CA GLN A 24 -21.99 0.30 21.84
C GLN A 24 -22.75 -0.84 21.12
N THR A 25 -22.06 -1.73 20.41
CA THR A 25 -22.70 -2.80 19.62
C THR A 25 -22.65 -4.15 20.32
N ASP A 26 -21.44 -4.69 20.52
CA ASP A 26 -21.24 -6.05 21.02
C ASP A 26 -19.91 -6.21 21.76
N LYS A 27 -19.92 -6.99 22.84
CA LYS A 27 -18.74 -7.20 23.70
C LYS A 27 -17.59 -7.91 22.97
N LYS A 28 -17.88 -8.88 22.09
CA LYS A 28 -16.85 -9.59 21.34
C LYS A 28 -16.25 -8.67 20.28
N ALA A 29 -17.09 -7.95 19.53
CA ALA A 29 -16.64 -6.94 18.56
C ALA A 29 -15.69 -5.94 19.23
N TYR A 30 -16.09 -5.42 20.39
CA TYR A 30 -15.29 -4.50 21.18
C TYR A 30 -13.91 -5.07 21.58
N LEU A 31 -13.85 -6.30 22.07
CA LEU A 31 -12.57 -6.95 22.43
C LEU A 31 -11.65 -7.14 21.22
N ASP A 32 -12.19 -7.58 20.09
CA ASP A 32 -11.42 -7.80 18.87
C ASP A 32 -10.91 -6.48 18.27
N VAL A 33 -11.77 -5.46 18.17
CA VAL A 33 -11.41 -4.12 17.68
C VAL A 33 -10.40 -3.45 18.62
N SER A 34 -10.60 -3.50 19.95
CA SER A 34 -9.67 -2.95 20.95
C SER A 34 -8.30 -3.62 20.94
N ARG A 35 -8.26 -4.95 20.76
CA ARG A 35 -7.00 -5.67 20.57
C ARG A 35 -6.31 -5.21 19.28
N LEU A 36 -7.02 -5.24 18.15
CA LEU A 36 -6.43 -4.99 16.84
C LEU A 36 -6.02 -3.52 16.63
N ALA A 37 -6.74 -2.54 17.19
CA ALA A 37 -6.42 -1.11 17.05
C ALA A 37 -5.05 -0.74 17.66
N PHE A 38 -4.60 -1.51 18.65
CA PHE A 38 -3.29 -1.34 19.30
C PHE A 38 -2.21 -2.30 18.79
N THR A 39 -2.54 -3.23 17.88
CA THR A 39 -1.57 -4.16 17.31
C THR A 39 -0.77 -3.45 16.21
N PRO A 40 0.56 -3.35 16.32
CA PRO A 40 1.38 -2.71 15.29
C PRO A 40 1.32 -3.50 13.97
N PHE A 41 1.58 -2.84 12.84
CA PHE A 41 1.65 -3.51 11.52
C PHE A 41 2.88 -4.42 11.35
N GLY A 42 3.92 -4.19 12.14
CA GLY A 42 5.15 -4.95 12.17
C GLY A 42 6.00 -4.49 13.35
N GLU A 43 7.22 -4.99 13.47
CA GLU A 43 8.14 -4.53 14.50
C GLU A 43 8.55 -3.06 14.27
N LEU A 44 8.85 -2.70 13.02
CA LEU A 44 9.14 -1.33 12.58
C LEU A 44 10.27 -0.69 13.40
N ASN A 45 11.30 -1.48 13.64
CA ASN A 45 12.49 -1.15 14.41
C ASN A 45 13.69 -0.77 13.53
N SER A 46 13.58 -0.93 12.21
CA SER A 46 14.62 -0.57 11.24
C SER A 46 14.10 0.29 10.08
N PRO A 47 14.96 1.09 9.43
CA PRO A 47 14.61 1.83 8.21
C PRO A 47 14.07 0.92 7.09
N ASN A 48 14.63 -0.29 6.95
CA ASN A 48 14.20 -1.27 5.95
C ASN A 48 12.75 -1.70 6.15
N GLU A 49 12.28 -1.84 7.38
CA GLU A 49 10.89 -2.17 7.65
C GLU A 49 9.94 -1.03 7.28
N TRP A 50 10.34 0.23 7.51
CA TRP A 50 9.56 1.39 7.08
C TRP A 50 9.47 1.49 5.55
N ILE A 51 10.60 1.27 4.86
CA ILE A 51 10.63 1.23 3.38
C ILE A 51 9.75 0.10 2.87
N ASN A 52 9.79 -1.07 3.52
CA ASN A 52 8.93 -2.19 3.17
C ASN A 52 7.44 -1.86 3.34
N LEU A 53 7.06 -1.15 4.41
CA LEU A 53 5.68 -0.68 4.58
C LEU A 53 5.22 0.25 3.46
N GLU A 54 6.10 1.05 2.85
CA GLU A 54 5.72 1.92 1.73
C GLU A 54 5.13 1.12 0.56
N SER A 55 5.63 -0.09 0.32
CA SER A 55 5.10 -0.99 -0.70
C SER A 55 3.78 -1.64 -0.33
N LEU A 56 3.49 -1.82 0.97
CA LEU A 56 2.18 -2.32 1.39
C LEU A 56 1.10 -1.33 1.01
N GLY A 57 1.37 -0.04 1.22
CA GLY A 57 0.41 1.03 0.95
C GLY A 57 0.26 1.99 2.11
N ASN A 58 -0.80 2.82 2.07
CA ASN A 58 -1.16 3.62 3.22
C ASN A 58 -1.73 2.71 4.34
N ILE A 59 -0.99 2.57 5.44
CA ILE A 59 -1.36 1.68 6.53
C ILE A 59 -2.65 2.10 7.26
N VAL A 60 -3.01 3.39 7.21
CA VAL A 60 -4.20 3.92 7.90
C VAL A 60 -5.50 3.32 7.35
N PRO A 61 -5.82 3.42 6.04
CA PRO A 61 -6.99 2.77 5.46
C PRO A 61 -6.93 1.25 5.54
N ILE A 62 -5.73 0.63 5.49
CA ILE A 62 -5.60 -0.84 5.66
C ILE A 62 -6.11 -1.25 7.06
N ARG A 63 -5.68 -0.54 8.11
CA ARG A 63 -6.11 -0.84 9.49
C ARG A 63 -7.59 -0.60 9.67
N ALA A 64 -8.09 0.53 9.16
CA ALA A 64 -9.51 0.85 9.22
C ALA A 64 -10.36 -0.26 8.58
N GLN A 65 -9.97 -0.75 7.40
CA GLN A 65 -10.68 -1.86 6.73
C GLN A 65 -10.64 -3.15 7.56
N GLN A 66 -9.49 -3.49 8.14
CA GLN A 66 -9.36 -4.66 9.01
C GLN A 66 -10.28 -4.55 10.23
N LEU A 67 -10.30 -3.41 10.91
CA LEU A 67 -11.17 -3.16 12.07
C LEU A 67 -12.65 -3.23 11.69
N ILE A 68 -13.03 -2.66 10.54
CA ILE A 68 -14.42 -2.70 10.04
C ILE A 68 -14.87 -4.14 9.78
N LYS A 69 -14.02 -5.03 9.25
CA LYS A 69 -14.38 -6.45 9.07
C LYS A 69 -14.78 -7.16 10.37
N TYR A 70 -14.20 -6.77 11.51
CA TYR A 70 -14.59 -7.31 12.82
C TYR A 70 -15.86 -6.66 13.37
N LEU A 71 -16.15 -5.41 12.97
CA LEU A 71 -17.29 -4.64 13.47
C LEU A 71 -18.55 -4.81 12.61
N SER A 72 -18.43 -4.90 11.29
CA SER A 72 -19.56 -4.87 10.35
C SER A 72 -20.62 -5.95 10.58
N PRO A 73 -20.31 -7.18 11.04
CA PRO A 73 -21.34 -8.17 11.38
C PRO A 73 -22.30 -7.75 12.49
N TYR A 74 -21.91 -6.75 13.30
CA TYR A 74 -22.66 -6.24 14.45
C TYR A 74 -23.36 -4.90 14.17
N LEU A 75 -23.15 -4.32 12.99
CA LEU A 75 -23.78 -3.07 12.59
C LEU A 75 -25.09 -3.34 11.82
N SER A 76 -26.06 -2.45 11.98
CA SER A 76 -27.27 -2.48 11.15
C SER A 76 -27.00 -1.91 9.75
N LYS A 77 -27.68 -2.43 8.72
CA LYS A 77 -27.60 -1.95 7.33
C LYS A 77 -27.85 -0.44 7.16
N THR A 78 -28.65 0.15 8.03
CA THR A 78 -28.88 1.60 8.10
C THR A 78 -28.33 2.14 9.42
N LEU A 79 -27.20 2.82 9.36
CA LEU A 79 -26.49 3.32 10.53
C LEU A 79 -26.53 4.85 10.59
N CYS A 80 -26.79 5.39 11.78
CA CYS A 80 -26.66 6.79 12.08
C CYS A 80 -25.52 6.98 13.10
N ILE A 81 -24.54 7.83 12.80
CA ILE A 81 -23.40 8.11 13.67
C ILE A 81 -23.41 9.58 14.06
N HIS A 82 -23.41 9.83 15.36
CA HIS A 82 -23.27 11.15 15.97
C HIS A 82 -21.82 11.36 16.40
N ILE A 83 -21.13 12.29 15.73
CA ILE A 83 -19.69 12.51 15.81
C ILE A 83 -19.43 13.87 16.48
N TYR A 84 -18.89 13.84 17.70
CA TYR A 84 -18.55 15.06 18.43
C TYR A 84 -17.08 15.43 18.22
N LEU A 85 -16.83 16.53 17.52
CA LEU A 85 -15.48 17.04 17.23
C LEU A 85 -15.15 18.31 18.02
N ASP A 86 -16.16 19.15 18.28
CA ASP A 86 -15.98 20.46 18.87
C ASP A 86 -15.04 21.37 18.06
N GLU A 87 -13.95 21.84 18.66
CA GLU A 87 -12.89 22.63 17.98
C GLU A 87 -11.86 21.75 17.26
N ARG A 88 -11.91 20.41 17.44
CA ARG A 88 -10.91 19.49 16.88
C ARG A 88 -11.19 19.20 15.40
N ARG A 89 -10.13 18.81 14.70
CA ARG A 89 -10.21 18.25 13.34
C ARG A 89 -10.35 16.74 13.40
N LEU A 90 -11.02 16.18 12.41
CA LEU A 90 -11.09 14.73 12.25
C LEU A 90 -9.73 14.20 11.78
N SER A 91 -9.13 13.32 12.58
CA SER A 91 -7.85 12.68 12.23
C SER A 91 -8.01 11.65 11.11
N SER A 92 -6.94 11.38 10.37
CA SER A 92 -6.92 10.50 9.20
C SER A 92 -7.46 9.10 9.50
N ASP A 93 -7.13 8.51 10.65
CA ASP A 93 -7.60 7.18 11.06
C ASP A 93 -9.12 7.12 11.21
N ASN A 94 -9.73 8.15 11.79
CA ASN A 94 -11.18 8.26 11.92
C ASN A 94 -11.85 8.64 10.59
N LEU A 95 -11.20 9.45 9.76
CA LEU A 95 -11.68 9.79 8.41
C LEU A 95 -11.74 8.55 7.50
N TYR A 96 -10.67 7.77 7.41
CA TYR A 96 -10.67 6.53 6.63
C TYR A 96 -11.66 5.49 7.18
N SER A 97 -11.86 5.46 8.50
CA SER A 97 -12.90 4.62 9.11
C SER A 97 -14.30 4.98 8.61
N LEU A 98 -14.63 6.27 8.52
CA LEU A 98 -15.92 6.72 7.97
C LEU A 98 -16.04 6.46 6.47
N LEU A 99 -14.97 6.71 5.70
CA LEU A 99 -14.96 6.44 4.26
C LEU A 99 -15.26 4.97 3.99
N LEU A 100 -14.58 4.05 4.68
CA LEU A 100 -14.77 2.61 4.47
C LEU A 100 -16.09 2.08 5.04
N LEU A 101 -16.62 2.69 6.12
CA LEU A 101 -17.97 2.36 6.60
C LEU A 101 -19.04 2.75 5.57
N ALA A 102 -18.85 3.86 4.83
CA ALA A 102 -19.77 4.27 3.77
C ALA A 102 -19.80 3.30 2.58
N GLU A 103 -18.71 2.56 2.35
CA GLU A 103 -18.61 1.52 1.31
C GLU A 103 -19.27 0.22 1.75
N GLU A 104 -19.10 -0.14 3.04
CA GLU A 104 -19.64 -1.38 3.61
C GLU A 104 -21.15 -1.31 3.86
N LEU A 105 -21.67 -0.12 4.16
CA LEU A 105 -23.06 0.07 4.58
C LEU A 105 -23.94 0.62 3.45
N PRO A 106 -25.12 0.00 3.20
CA PRO A 106 -26.07 0.50 2.21
C PRO A 106 -26.57 1.93 2.47
N GLN A 107 -26.69 2.31 3.74
CA GLN A 107 -27.12 3.65 4.14
C GLN A 107 -26.41 4.09 5.42
N LEU A 108 -25.75 5.24 5.36
CA LEU A 108 -25.01 5.84 6.47
C LEU A 108 -25.39 7.30 6.64
N THR A 109 -25.87 7.67 7.83
CA THR A 109 -26.14 9.08 8.17
C THR A 109 -25.11 9.55 9.19
N LEU A 110 -24.42 10.65 8.89
CA LEU A 110 -23.37 11.22 9.72
C LEU A 110 -23.81 12.59 10.24
N PHE A 111 -23.85 12.75 11.57
CA PHE A 111 -24.10 14.02 12.24
C PHE A 111 -22.83 14.51 12.89
N PHE A 112 -22.21 15.53 12.32
CA PHE A 112 -21.04 16.20 12.89
C PHE A 112 -21.45 17.35 13.79
N TYR A 113 -20.95 17.35 15.02
CA TYR A 113 -21.12 18.42 15.98
C TYR A 113 -19.80 19.18 16.15
N ILE A 114 -19.78 20.43 15.69
CA ILE A 114 -18.60 21.29 15.58
C ILE A 114 -18.82 22.63 16.28
N ALA A 115 -17.76 23.28 16.75
CA ALA A 115 -17.85 24.55 17.48
C ALA A 115 -18.27 25.74 16.59
N GLU A 116 -17.73 25.82 15.37
CA GLU A 116 -17.90 26.97 14.46
C GLU A 116 -18.44 26.56 13.08
N ASP A 117 -19.16 27.48 12.43
CA ASP A 117 -19.80 27.25 11.12
C ASP A 117 -18.77 27.12 9.97
N GLU A 118 -17.57 27.71 10.13
CA GLU A 118 -16.46 27.75 9.17
C GLU A 118 -15.36 26.71 9.47
N ASN A 119 -15.73 25.55 10.01
CA ASN A 119 -14.73 24.49 10.26
C ASN A 119 -14.16 23.97 8.91
N PRO A 120 -12.83 24.02 8.66
CA PRO A 120 -12.22 23.53 7.43
C PRO A 120 -12.53 22.06 7.10
N CYS A 121 -12.84 21.24 8.12
CA CYS A 121 -13.27 19.87 7.91
C CYS A 121 -14.61 19.77 7.18
N ARG A 122 -15.48 20.78 7.27
CA ARG A 122 -16.82 20.74 6.65
C ARG A 122 -16.73 20.60 5.13
N GLU A 123 -15.98 21.48 4.47
CA GLU A 123 -15.84 21.46 3.01
C GLU A 123 -15.19 20.16 2.54
N GLN A 124 -14.10 19.76 3.19
CA GLN A 124 -13.39 18.51 2.88
C GLN A 124 -14.29 17.28 3.02
N LEU A 125 -15.04 17.17 4.13
CA LEU A 125 -15.97 16.06 4.37
C LEU A 125 -17.12 16.09 3.36
N THR A 126 -17.71 17.26 3.10
CA THR A 126 -18.75 17.39 2.07
C THR A 126 -18.22 16.94 0.72
N GLN A 127 -17.04 17.38 0.28
CA GLN A 127 -16.48 16.95 -1.00
C GLN A 127 -16.26 15.42 -1.07
N LEU A 128 -15.74 14.82 -0.02
CA LEU A 128 -15.44 13.38 0.02
C LEU A 128 -16.70 12.50 -0.01
N PHE A 129 -17.78 12.93 0.63
CA PHE A 129 -18.98 12.13 0.79
C PHE A 129 -20.13 12.53 -0.15
N THR A 130 -20.10 13.71 -0.77
CA THR A 130 -21.13 14.11 -1.77
C THR A 130 -21.16 13.17 -2.98
N ALA A 131 -20.02 12.54 -3.29
CA ALA A 131 -19.94 11.52 -4.35
C ALA A 131 -20.60 10.19 -3.96
N LYS A 132 -20.92 9.97 -2.68
CA LYS A 132 -21.47 8.70 -2.16
C LYS A 132 -22.98 8.79 -1.99
N ASN A 133 -23.71 8.17 -2.90
CA ASN A 133 -25.18 8.14 -2.88
C ASN A 133 -25.78 7.49 -1.62
N SER A 134 -25.00 6.70 -0.88
CA SER A 134 -25.40 6.02 0.35
C SER A 134 -25.22 6.84 1.63
N VAL A 135 -24.65 8.06 1.55
CA VAL A 135 -24.25 8.84 2.72
C VAL A 135 -25.00 10.16 2.83
N ASP A 136 -25.69 10.33 3.97
CA ASP A 136 -26.29 11.60 4.36
C ASP A 136 -25.39 12.29 5.39
N ILE A 137 -24.99 13.54 5.12
CA ILE A 137 -24.17 14.32 6.06
C ILE A 137 -24.91 15.54 6.58
N HIS A 138 -24.85 15.71 7.90
CA HIS A 138 -25.41 16.84 8.61
C HIS A 138 -24.37 17.47 9.53
N PHE A 139 -24.40 18.79 9.61
CA PHE A 139 -23.56 19.58 10.52
C PHE A 139 -24.46 20.33 11.50
N ALA A 140 -24.10 20.31 12.78
CA ALA A 140 -24.77 21.02 13.85
C ALA A 140 -23.75 21.64 14.81
N LYS A 141 -24.16 22.67 15.56
CA LYS A 141 -23.29 23.30 16.56
C LYS A 141 -23.15 22.41 17.80
N SER A 142 -21.96 22.30 18.37
CA SER A 142 -21.69 21.51 19.59
C SER A 142 -22.66 21.80 20.74
N ASN A 143 -23.06 23.07 20.92
CA ASN A 143 -23.97 23.49 21.98
C ASN A 143 -25.44 23.14 21.74
N THR A 144 -25.81 22.62 20.55
CA THR A 144 -27.18 22.19 20.21
C THR A 144 -27.45 20.73 20.56
N ILE A 145 -26.47 20.04 21.14
CA ILE A 145 -26.58 18.63 21.52
C ILE A 145 -27.62 18.46 22.62
N GLN A 146 -28.59 17.59 22.34
CA GLN A 146 -29.63 17.22 23.30
C GLN A 146 -29.04 16.56 24.54
N ALA A 147 -29.64 16.79 25.71
CA ALA A 147 -29.16 16.26 26.99
C ALA A 147 -28.96 14.72 26.98
N PHE A 148 -29.79 13.99 26.24
CA PHE A 148 -29.67 12.55 26.06
C PHE A 148 -28.35 12.14 25.38
N HIS A 149 -27.95 12.84 24.30
CA HIS A 149 -26.68 12.59 23.62
C HIS A 149 -25.48 12.90 24.53
N GLN A 150 -25.59 13.93 25.38
CA GLN A 150 -24.53 14.26 26.34
C GLN A 150 -24.30 13.14 27.37
N ALA A 151 -25.35 12.44 27.78
CA ALA A 151 -25.22 11.30 28.69
C ALA A 151 -24.45 10.15 28.03
N GLN A 152 -24.78 9.81 26.78
CA GLN A 152 -24.08 8.78 26.00
C GLN A 152 -22.59 9.14 25.81
N LEU A 153 -22.28 10.38 25.44
CA LEU A 153 -20.89 10.84 25.27
C LEU A 153 -20.07 10.81 26.57
N LYS A 154 -20.72 10.97 27.73
CA LYS A 154 -20.05 10.87 29.04
C LYS A 154 -19.67 9.43 29.40
N GLU A 155 -20.42 8.43 28.95
CA GLU A 155 -20.14 7.02 29.20
C GLU A 155 -18.91 6.51 28.42
N LEU A 156 -18.61 7.11 27.26
CA LEU A 156 -17.47 6.73 26.42
C LEU A 156 -16.10 7.07 27.05
N ARG A 157 -16.02 8.12 27.88
CA ARG A 157 -14.73 8.60 28.41
C ARG A 157 -14.07 7.65 29.41
N PRO A 158 -14.75 7.16 30.47
CA PRO A 158 -14.16 6.18 31.38
C PRO A 158 -13.67 4.93 30.64
N HIS A 159 -14.38 4.58 29.57
CA HIS A 159 -14.07 3.43 28.76
C HIS A 159 -12.77 3.61 27.94
N GLN A 160 -12.63 4.75 27.25
CA GLN A 160 -11.38 5.13 26.59
C GLN A 160 -10.19 5.10 27.57
N GLN A 161 -10.36 5.68 28.77
CA GLN A 161 -9.32 5.68 29.80
C GLN A 161 -8.97 4.26 30.25
N ALA A 162 -9.96 3.37 30.40
CA ALA A 162 -9.73 1.98 30.75
C ALA A 162 -8.95 1.23 29.65
N VAL A 163 -9.24 1.49 28.37
CA VAL A 163 -8.47 0.93 27.24
C VAL A 163 -7.02 1.36 27.31
N LEU A 164 -6.76 2.67 27.40
CA LEU A 164 -5.39 3.19 27.48
C LEU A 164 -4.64 2.62 28.69
N ALA A 165 -5.27 2.60 29.86
CA ALA A 165 -4.68 2.04 31.07
C ALA A 165 -4.38 0.54 30.93
N SER A 166 -5.22 -0.23 30.24
CA SER A 166 -4.99 -1.66 29.97
C SER A 166 -3.80 -1.92 29.05
N LYS A 167 -3.41 -0.92 28.24
CA LYS A 167 -2.24 -0.94 27.36
C LYS A 167 -1.00 -0.31 28.01
N GLY A 168 -1.07 0.06 29.28
CA GLY A 168 0.03 0.68 30.03
C GLY A 168 0.12 2.20 29.93
N PHE A 169 -0.80 2.85 29.21
CA PHE A 169 -0.81 4.30 29.04
C PHE A 169 -1.69 4.96 30.10
N LYS A 170 -1.08 5.27 31.25
CA LYS A 170 -1.72 5.98 32.37
C LYS A 170 -1.12 7.38 32.48
N PHE A 171 -1.80 8.35 31.89
CA PHE A 171 -1.44 9.76 32.00
C PHE A 171 -2.05 10.33 33.28
N ASP A 172 -1.21 10.65 34.26
CA ASP A 172 -1.56 11.41 35.45
C ASP A 172 -1.53 12.93 35.16
N SER A 173 -1.72 13.76 36.19
CA SER A 173 -1.73 15.22 36.01
C SER A 173 -0.37 15.81 35.66
N ALA A 174 0.73 15.08 35.91
CA ALA A 174 2.07 15.48 35.51
C ALA A 174 2.42 14.82 34.17
N LEU A 175 2.88 15.59 33.18
CA LEU A 175 3.18 15.03 31.86
C LEU A 175 4.45 14.17 31.91
N ASN A 176 4.30 12.84 31.94
CA ASN A 176 5.41 11.93 31.71
C ASN A 176 5.77 11.88 30.22
N ILE A 177 6.84 12.59 29.84
CA ILE A 177 7.28 12.75 28.45
C ILE A 177 7.67 11.41 27.80
N ASN A 178 8.33 10.52 28.53
CA ASN A 178 8.69 9.20 28.00
C ASN A 178 7.46 8.34 27.70
N LEU A 179 6.44 8.41 28.57
CA LEU A 179 5.17 7.74 28.33
C LEU A 179 4.44 8.31 27.11
N LEU A 180 4.46 9.64 26.95
CA LEU A 180 3.88 10.32 25.79
C LEU A 180 4.58 9.94 24.49
N ILE A 181 5.91 9.94 24.47
CA ILE A 181 6.72 9.50 23.33
C ILE A 181 6.40 8.05 22.98
N GLY A 182 6.40 7.15 23.97
CA GLY A 182 6.06 5.73 23.76
C GLY A 182 4.63 5.54 23.21
N TYR A 183 3.70 6.38 23.64
CA TYR A 183 2.34 6.37 23.10
C TYR A 183 2.28 6.90 21.66
N ALA A 184 2.97 7.99 21.35
CA ALA A 184 3.03 8.54 19.99
C ALA A 184 3.66 7.55 18.99
N TRP A 185 4.70 6.81 19.38
CA TRP A 185 5.25 5.71 18.58
C TRP A 185 4.25 4.58 18.39
N THR A 186 3.50 4.23 19.43
CA THR A 186 2.43 3.22 19.33
C THR A 186 1.40 3.64 18.28
N LEU A 187 0.95 4.90 18.34
CA LEU A 187 0.01 5.48 17.38
C LEU A 187 0.57 5.47 15.94
N LEU A 188 1.85 5.77 15.75
CA LEU A 188 2.49 5.65 14.44
C LEU A 188 2.44 4.20 13.92
N LYS A 189 2.87 3.22 14.74
CA LYS A 189 2.96 1.81 14.33
C LYS A 189 1.58 1.16 14.06
N THR A 190 0.50 1.75 14.57
CA THR A 190 -0.87 1.29 14.34
C THR A 190 -1.59 2.05 13.21
N GLY A 191 -1.04 3.15 12.71
CA GLY A 191 -1.64 3.96 11.65
C GLY A 191 -2.53 5.12 12.14
N ALA A 192 -2.35 5.58 13.38
CA ALA A 192 -3.06 6.73 13.96
C ALA A 192 -2.10 7.90 14.29
N TYR A 193 -1.10 8.11 13.43
CA TYR A 193 0.04 8.99 13.69
C TYR A 193 -0.33 10.46 13.94
N GLU A 194 -1.43 10.98 13.37
CA GLU A 194 -1.81 12.39 13.51
C GLU A 194 -2.11 12.76 14.97
N ILE A 195 -2.77 11.86 15.70
CA ILE A 195 -3.02 11.99 17.14
C ILE A 195 -1.68 12.10 17.87
N GLY A 196 -0.73 11.22 17.54
CA GLY A 196 0.60 11.20 18.17
C GLY A 196 1.40 12.47 17.89
N THR A 197 1.43 12.94 16.64
CA THR A 197 2.13 14.19 16.31
C THR A 197 1.52 15.40 16.99
N HIS A 198 0.18 15.45 17.09
CA HIS A 198 -0.50 16.55 17.73
C HIS A 198 -0.23 16.61 19.23
N LEU A 199 -0.27 15.45 19.90
CA LEU A 199 0.08 15.34 21.32
C LEU A 199 1.52 15.81 21.61
N LEU A 200 2.48 15.46 20.75
CA LEU A 200 3.86 15.92 20.89
C LEU A 200 4.01 17.43 20.62
N GLU A 201 3.27 17.98 19.66
CA GLU A 201 3.23 19.43 19.39
C GLU A 201 2.68 20.21 20.58
N GLU A 202 1.52 19.80 21.12
CA GLU A 202 0.90 20.41 22.31
C GLU A 202 1.88 20.34 23.50
N ALA A 203 2.42 19.15 23.79
CA ALA A 203 3.38 18.96 24.87
C ALA A 203 4.61 19.87 24.73
N ARG A 204 5.21 19.93 23.54
CA ARG A 204 6.39 20.77 23.27
C ARG A 204 6.08 22.24 23.48
N SER A 205 4.91 22.72 23.03
CA SER A 205 4.50 24.12 23.17
C SER A 205 4.33 24.56 24.63
N SER A 206 3.99 23.61 25.51
CA SER A 206 3.84 23.83 26.96
C SER A 206 5.09 23.47 27.78
N CYS A 207 6.15 23.00 27.14
CA CYS A 207 7.33 22.46 27.84
C CYS A 207 8.28 23.60 28.24
N GLU A 208 8.52 23.76 29.54
CA GLU A 208 9.45 24.77 30.07
C GLU A 208 10.92 24.30 30.03
N ASN A 209 11.15 22.99 30.13
CA ASN A 209 12.50 22.41 30.09
C ASN A 209 12.98 22.25 28.64
N ILE A 210 14.07 22.94 28.30
CA ILE A 210 14.66 22.93 26.95
C ILE A 210 15.09 21.51 26.53
N GLN A 211 15.63 20.70 27.45
CA GLN A 211 16.08 19.35 27.12
C GLN A 211 14.91 18.45 26.72
N ASP A 212 13.82 18.57 27.46
CA ASP A 212 12.58 17.86 27.23
C ASP A 212 11.91 18.33 25.92
N ALA A 213 11.92 19.64 25.65
CA ALA A 213 11.42 20.21 24.40
C ALA A 213 12.21 19.72 23.17
N ASP A 214 13.54 19.59 23.28
CA ASP A 214 14.39 19.04 22.23
C ASP A 214 14.10 17.56 21.98
N MET A 215 13.90 16.76 23.05
CA MET A 215 13.52 15.34 22.94
C MET A 215 12.15 15.16 22.29
N LEU A 216 11.16 15.98 22.66
CA LEU A 216 9.84 15.99 22.03
C LEU A 216 9.94 16.36 20.55
N LEU A 217 10.77 17.36 20.19
CA LEU A 217 11.02 17.72 18.81
C LEU A 217 11.67 16.57 18.03
N LEU A 218 12.70 15.90 18.59
CA LEU A 218 13.34 14.76 17.96
C LEU A 218 12.31 13.69 17.54
N HIS A 219 11.48 13.25 18.49
CA HIS A 219 10.48 12.23 18.22
C HIS A 219 9.35 12.71 17.32
N LEU A 220 8.94 13.97 17.42
CA LEU A 220 7.96 14.56 16.50
C LEU A 220 8.47 14.52 15.05
N GLN A 221 9.73 14.88 14.80
CA GLN A 221 10.29 14.86 13.44
C GLN A 221 10.44 13.42 12.91
N LEU A 222 10.85 12.47 13.76
CA LEU A 222 10.91 11.05 13.39
C LEU A 222 9.54 10.51 12.99
N ILE A 223 8.50 10.81 13.77
CA ILE A 223 7.14 10.37 13.46
C ILE A 223 6.63 11.05 12.20
N ARG A 224 6.89 12.36 12.01
CA ARG A 224 6.53 13.07 10.76
C ARG A 224 7.21 12.45 9.54
N PHE A 225 8.47 12.06 9.66
CA PHE A 225 9.20 11.38 8.58
C PHE A 225 8.54 10.06 8.19
N HIS A 226 8.32 9.17 9.16
CA HIS A 226 7.73 7.86 8.92
C HIS A 226 6.24 7.88 8.56
N SER A 227 5.54 8.99 8.85
CA SER A 227 4.15 9.23 8.43
C SER A 227 4.02 10.12 7.19
N HIS A 228 5.12 10.33 6.45
CA HIS A 228 5.15 11.13 5.22
C HIS A 228 4.66 12.58 5.36
N GLN A 229 4.71 13.16 6.56
CA GLN A 229 4.43 14.58 6.81
C GLN A 229 5.64 15.46 6.44
N TYR A 230 6.17 15.26 5.23
CA TYR A 230 7.44 15.85 4.79
C TYR A 230 7.42 17.38 4.77
N GLU A 231 6.31 18.01 4.40
CA GLU A 231 6.18 19.48 4.37
C GLU A 231 6.35 20.08 5.76
N LYS A 232 5.62 19.53 6.75
CA LYS A 232 5.72 19.98 8.14
C LYS A 232 7.11 19.74 8.72
N LEU A 233 7.80 18.68 8.29
CA LEU A 233 9.17 18.38 8.72
C LEU A 233 10.15 19.41 8.11
N ALA A 234 10.06 19.64 6.80
CA ALA A 234 10.92 20.57 6.06
C ALA A 234 10.81 22.01 6.58
N LEU A 235 9.61 22.45 6.94
CA LEU A 235 9.35 23.83 7.38
C LEU A 235 9.48 24.04 8.91
N GLU A 236 9.65 22.98 9.70
CA GLU A 236 9.77 23.10 11.16
C GLU A 236 11.02 23.89 11.55
N PRO A 237 10.92 25.01 12.28
CA PRO A 237 12.09 25.74 12.76
C PRO A 237 12.87 24.89 13.77
N TYR A 238 14.19 24.77 13.58
CA TYR A 238 15.08 24.12 14.54
C TYR A 238 15.79 25.17 15.39
N PRO A 239 16.06 24.89 16.68
CA PRO A 239 16.86 25.78 17.50
C PRO A 239 18.28 25.91 16.93
N PRO A 240 19.01 27.00 17.26
CA PRO A 240 20.39 27.17 16.82
C PRO A 240 21.33 26.08 17.38
N PHE A 241 21.00 25.52 18.54
CA PHE A 241 21.69 24.39 19.18
C PHE A 241 20.69 23.52 19.94
N PHE A 242 20.93 22.21 19.98
CA PHE A 242 20.17 21.26 20.78
C PHE A 242 20.90 21.03 22.10
N SER A 243 20.20 21.13 23.22
CA SER A 243 20.70 20.90 24.58
C SER A 243 20.26 19.55 25.14
N GLY A 244 19.14 19.00 24.67
CA GLY A 244 18.59 17.72 25.13
C GLY A 244 18.91 16.51 24.24
N VAL A 245 19.53 16.72 23.08
CA VAL A 245 19.75 15.70 22.06
C VAL A 245 21.25 15.62 21.75
N ASP A 246 21.78 14.41 21.63
CA ASP A 246 23.20 14.18 21.34
C ASP A 246 23.59 14.61 19.91
N ALA A 247 24.89 14.66 19.64
CA ALA A 247 25.41 15.16 18.36
C ALA A 247 25.02 14.28 17.17
N ASP A 248 24.95 12.95 17.35
CA ASP A 248 24.60 12.01 16.27
C ASP A 248 23.11 12.12 15.94
N SER A 249 22.26 12.17 16.97
CA SER A 249 20.82 12.42 16.82
C SER A 249 20.53 13.80 16.21
N THR A 250 21.32 14.83 16.55
CA THR A 250 21.23 16.17 15.94
C THR A 250 21.58 16.14 14.45
N LYS A 251 22.68 15.45 14.10
CA LYS A 251 23.07 15.24 12.69
C LYS A 251 21.99 14.47 11.94
N TYR A 252 21.36 13.49 12.59
CA TYR A 252 20.26 12.74 12.02
C TYR A 252 19.03 13.62 11.77
N LEU A 253 18.67 14.52 12.69
CA LEU A 253 17.60 15.51 12.48
C LEU A 253 17.87 16.41 11.28
N TYR A 254 19.11 16.89 11.12
CA TYR A 254 19.49 17.66 9.93
C TYR A 254 19.33 16.84 8.65
N TYR A 255 19.73 15.57 8.66
CA TYR A 255 19.49 14.66 7.54
C TYR A 255 17.99 14.51 7.22
N LEU A 256 17.13 14.26 8.21
CA LEU A 256 15.68 14.12 7.99
C LEU A 256 15.07 15.39 7.40
N LYS A 257 15.53 16.56 7.86
CA LYS A 257 15.09 17.84 7.33
C LYS A 257 15.52 18.06 5.89
N ALA A 258 16.77 17.77 5.57
CA ALA A 258 17.28 17.83 4.19
C ALA A 258 16.53 16.86 3.27
N TYR A 259 16.22 15.66 3.76
CA TYR A 259 15.44 14.65 3.05
C TYR A 259 14.04 15.15 2.74
N ALA A 260 13.31 15.61 3.75
CA ALA A 260 11.94 16.09 3.58
C ALA A 260 11.88 17.32 2.68
N ALA A 261 12.82 18.26 2.84
CA ALA A 261 12.96 19.44 2.00
C ALA A 261 13.26 19.08 0.54
N THR A 262 14.06 18.04 0.30
CA THR A 262 14.32 17.51 -1.05
C THR A 262 13.02 17.01 -1.70
N LEU A 263 12.26 16.16 -1.00
CA LEU A 263 11.00 15.62 -1.52
C LEU A 263 9.96 16.70 -1.82
N THR A 264 9.91 17.73 -0.98
CA THR A 264 8.95 18.85 -1.07
C THR A 264 9.43 20.02 -1.95
N ARG A 265 10.61 19.90 -2.57
CA ARG A 265 11.22 20.89 -3.47
C ARG A 265 11.66 22.21 -2.81
N HIS A 266 11.80 22.25 -1.49
CA HIS A 266 12.47 23.35 -0.76
C HIS A 266 13.99 23.17 -0.84
N LEU A 267 14.54 23.36 -2.05
CA LEU A 267 15.93 22.98 -2.35
C LEU A 267 16.97 23.84 -1.61
N ASP A 268 16.62 25.07 -1.26
CA ASP A 268 17.41 25.99 -0.42
C ASP A 268 17.52 25.48 1.02
N ILE A 269 16.40 25.03 1.61
CA ILE A 269 16.39 24.38 2.92
C ILE A 269 17.21 23.08 2.84
N ALA A 270 17.01 22.28 1.79
CA ALA A 270 17.73 21.02 1.62
C ALA A 270 19.24 21.23 1.60
N GLU A 271 19.74 22.21 0.86
CA GLU A 271 21.17 22.54 0.75
C GLU A 271 21.79 22.85 2.13
N ILE A 272 21.18 23.78 2.88
CA ILE A 272 21.64 24.17 4.22
C ILE A 272 21.73 22.97 5.15
N TYR A 273 20.72 22.10 5.13
CA TYR A 273 20.65 20.98 6.05
C TYR A 273 21.48 19.77 5.61
N PHE A 274 21.76 19.59 4.31
CA PHE A 274 22.78 18.64 3.85
C PHE A 274 24.17 19.05 4.33
N GLU A 275 24.52 20.35 4.26
CA GLU A 275 25.78 20.88 4.77
C GLU A 275 25.90 20.62 6.28
N LYS A 276 24.86 20.98 7.06
CA LYS A 276 24.82 20.71 8.51
C LYS A 276 24.88 19.22 8.86
N ALA A 277 24.31 18.36 8.03
CA ALA A 277 24.39 16.91 8.18
C ALA A 277 25.73 16.32 7.68
N GLY A 278 26.62 17.12 7.08
CA GLY A 278 27.88 16.67 6.50
C GLY A 278 27.70 15.74 5.29
N ILE A 279 26.62 15.90 4.52
CA ILE A 279 26.29 15.09 3.35
C ILE A 279 26.63 15.88 2.09
N ASN A 280 27.47 15.30 1.24
CA ASN A 280 27.89 15.86 -0.04
C ASN A 280 28.33 14.75 -1.01
N GLU A 281 28.78 15.11 -2.22
CA GLU A 281 29.19 14.14 -3.24
C GLU A 281 30.40 13.26 -2.83
N HIS A 282 31.18 13.71 -1.85
CA HIS A 282 32.35 13.01 -1.31
C HIS A 282 32.07 12.23 -0.02
N LEU A 283 30.80 12.09 0.38
CA LEU A 283 30.43 11.29 1.57
C LEU A 283 31.12 9.91 1.53
N PRO A 284 31.92 9.55 2.54
CA PRO A 284 32.52 8.23 2.64
C PRO A 284 31.42 7.20 2.92
N LEU A 285 31.45 6.10 2.17
CA LEU A 285 30.50 5.00 2.35
C LEU A 285 31.11 4.01 3.34
N ALA A 286 30.39 3.73 4.42
CA ALA A 286 30.85 2.85 5.50
C ALA A 286 29.80 1.80 5.86
N ASP A 287 28.52 2.16 5.78
CA ASP A 287 27.38 1.33 6.16
C ASP A 287 26.17 1.59 5.26
N GLU A 288 25.10 0.83 5.47
CA GLU A 288 23.84 1.00 4.74
C GLU A 288 23.23 2.40 4.91
N PHE A 289 23.40 3.02 6.09
CA PHE A 289 22.86 4.35 6.36
C PHE A 289 23.52 5.42 5.48
N SER A 290 24.84 5.35 5.30
CA SER A 290 25.58 6.25 4.38
C SER A 290 25.12 6.12 2.93
N LEU A 291 24.62 4.95 2.52
CA LEU A 291 24.04 4.74 1.18
C LEU A 291 22.68 5.42 1.03
N TYR A 292 21.82 5.36 2.07
CA TYR A 292 20.54 6.08 2.07
C TYR A 292 20.75 7.60 2.03
N GLN A 293 21.74 8.11 2.78
CA GLN A 293 22.14 9.52 2.75
C GLN A 293 22.57 9.95 1.34
N LEU A 294 23.38 9.13 0.67
CA LEU A 294 23.84 9.43 -0.68
C LEU A 294 22.72 9.31 -1.72
N ASN A 295 21.79 8.38 -1.54
CA ASN A 295 20.64 8.18 -2.44
C ASN A 295 19.72 9.41 -2.46
N ILE A 296 19.38 9.97 -1.29
CA ILE A 296 18.57 11.18 -1.26
C ILE A 296 19.33 12.40 -1.80
N PHE A 297 20.65 12.47 -1.57
CA PHE A 297 21.50 13.53 -2.13
C PHE A 297 21.60 13.42 -3.67
N ALA A 298 21.57 12.21 -4.23
CA ALA A 298 21.47 12.00 -5.67
C ALA A 298 20.13 12.52 -6.22
N LEU A 299 19.00 12.28 -5.53
CA LEU A 299 17.71 12.85 -5.91
C LEU A 299 17.72 14.39 -5.85
N TYR A 300 18.28 14.97 -4.79
CA TYR A 300 18.50 16.41 -4.69
C TYR A 300 19.29 16.95 -5.90
N SER A 301 20.35 16.24 -6.30
CA SER A 301 21.16 16.58 -7.48
C SER A 301 20.34 16.53 -8.78
N VAL A 302 19.41 15.58 -8.93
CA VAL A 302 18.47 15.56 -10.07
C VAL A 302 17.60 16.82 -10.09
N PHE A 303 17.10 17.25 -8.94
CA PHE A 303 16.25 18.45 -8.83
C PHE A 303 17.01 19.75 -9.05
N GLN A 304 18.31 19.76 -8.74
CA GLN A 304 19.27 20.81 -9.11
C GLN A 304 19.71 20.75 -10.58
N GLN A 305 19.10 19.89 -11.41
CA GLN A 305 19.45 19.68 -12.81
C GLN A 305 20.88 19.15 -13.04
N LYS A 306 21.52 18.58 -12.02
CA LYS A 306 22.84 17.95 -12.07
C LYS A 306 22.71 16.44 -12.29
N ALA A 307 22.15 16.04 -13.42
CA ALA A 307 21.83 14.63 -13.72
C ALA A 307 23.08 13.71 -13.75
N ASP A 308 24.20 14.20 -14.30
CA ASP A 308 25.45 13.43 -14.36
C ASP A 308 26.03 13.14 -12.97
N LEU A 309 25.94 14.12 -12.06
CA LEU A 309 26.31 13.92 -10.67
C LEU A 309 25.43 12.84 -10.04
N ALA A 310 24.11 12.97 -10.16
CA ALA A 310 23.18 11.97 -9.63
C ALA A 310 23.49 10.56 -10.15
N TYR A 311 23.77 10.42 -11.44
CA TYR A 311 24.16 9.14 -12.05
C TYR A 311 25.44 8.56 -11.43
N ARG A 312 26.51 9.36 -11.30
CA ARG A 312 27.75 8.93 -10.64
C ARG A 312 27.51 8.47 -9.21
N LEU A 313 26.66 9.17 -8.46
CA LEU A 313 26.31 8.82 -7.08
C LEU A 313 25.54 7.50 -7.01
N GLU A 314 24.53 7.30 -7.87
CA GLU A 314 23.76 6.06 -7.89
C GLU A 314 24.64 4.86 -8.31
N LYS A 315 25.58 5.05 -9.25
CA LYS A 315 26.56 4.01 -9.60
C LYS A 315 27.55 3.72 -8.48
N LYS A 316 27.95 4.72 -7.70
CA LYS A 316 28.77 4.55 -6.50
C LYS A 316 28.05 3.71 -5.44
N ILE A 317 26.74 3.93 -5.26
CA ILE A 317 25.89 3.13 -4.36
C ILE A 317 25.79 1.67 -4.86
N GLU A 318 25.49 1.47 -6.16
CA GLU A 318 25.39 0.13 -6.76
C GLU A 318 26.69 -0.66 -6.57
N GLN A 319 27.83 -0.03 -6.87
CA GLN A 319 29.16 -0.65 -6.74
C GLN A 319 29.45 -1.03 -5.29
N PHE A 320 29.23 -0.12 -4.34
CA PHE A 320 29.48 -0.40 -2.93
C PHE A 320 28.62 -1.57 -2.42
N ALA A 321 27.32 -1.59 -2.78
CA ALA A 321 26.41 -2.65 -2.39
C ALA A 321 26.81 -4.02 -2.97
N GLN A 322 27.37 -4.03 -4.18
CA GLN A 322 27.91 -5.24 -4.80
C GLN A 322 29.21 -5.71 -4.11
N ASP A 323 30.17 -4.81 -3.89
CA ASP A 323 31.48 -5.13 -3.31
C ASP A 323 31.37 -5.67 -1.88
N HIS A 324 30.40 -5.17 -1.11
CA HIS A 324 30.17 -5.57 0.28
C HIS A 324 29.05 -6.62 0.43
N GLN A 325 28.48 -7.12 -0.67
CA GLN A 325 27.41 -8.13 -0.67
C GLN A 325 26.24 -7.75 0.25
N LEU A 326 25.80 -6.49 0.22
CA LEU A 326 24.72 -6.04 1.09
C LEU A 326 23.41 -6.73 0.71
N ASP A 327 22.67 -7.26 1.68
CA ASP A 327 21.40 -7.96 1.43
C ASP A 327 20.15 -7.05 1.48
N SER A 328 20.34 -5.73 1.58
CA SER A 328 19.23 -4.76 1.62
C SER A 328 18.46 -4.72 0.31
N ILE A 329 17.33 -5.42 0.28
CA ILE A 329 16.40 -5.45 -0.86
C ILE A 329 15.86 -4.05 -1.16
N GLY A 330 15.46 -3.31 -0.12
CA GLY A 330 14.86 -1.98 -0.25
C GLY A 330 15.80 -0.98 -0.92
N LEU A 331 17.04 -0.91 -0.44
CA LEU A 331 18.06 -0.02 -1.00
C LEU A 331 18.36 -0.36 -2.47
N LYS A 332 18.63 -1.64 -2.77
CA LYS A 332 18.92 -2.09 -4.14
C LYS A 332 17.76 -1.79 -5.09
N TYR A 333 16.53 -2.07 -4.66
CA TYR A 333 15.32 -1.75 -5.42
C TYR A 333 15.24 -0.25 -5.76
N VAL A 334 15.36 0.63 -4.75
CA VAL A 334 15.28 2.08 -4.96
C VAL A 334 16.41 2.58 -5.86
N ASN A 335 17.65 2.11 -5.64
CA ASN A 335 18.81 2.47 -6.46
C ASN A 335 18.60 2.06 -7.93
N PHE A 336 18.17 0.83 -8.21
CA PHE A 336 17.88 0.39 -9.58
C PHE A 336 16.75 1.19 -10.24
N ILE A 337 15.68 1.54 -9.51
CA ILE A 337 14.61 2.43 -10.02
C ILE A 337 15.16 3.82 -10.37
N ASN A 338 16.04 4.39 -9.53
CA ASN A 338 16.63 5.70 -9.78
C ASN A 338 17.54 5.67 -11.01
N ILE A 339 18.38 4.65 -11.14
CA ILE A 339 19.24 4.47 -12.33
C ILE A 339 18.40 4.29 -13.59
N ALA A 340 17.33 3.48 -13.55
CA ALA A 340 16.41 3.32 -14.67
C ALA A 340 15.82 4.68 -15.12
N ARG A 341 15.36 5.50 -14.16
CA ARG A 341 14.81 6.83 -14.44
C ARG A 341 15.84 7.79 -15.05
N LEU A 342 17.10 7.72 -14.61
CA LEU A 342 18.20 8.52 -15.18
C LEU A 342 18.48 8.11 -16.63
N HIS A 343 18.57 6.80 -16.91
CA HIS A 343 18.69 6.30 -18.29
C HIS A 343 17.49 6.71 -19.16
N LYS A 344 16.26 6.64 -18.64
CA LYS A 344 15.07 7.12 -19.35
C LYS A 344 15.17 8.61 -19.68
N LYS A 345 15.63 9.45 -18.73
CA LYS A 345 15.83 10.88 -18.93
C LYS A 345 16.93 11.18 -19.96
N ALA A 346 17.94 10.32 -20.06
CA ALA A 346 18.99 10.36 -21.08
C ALA A 346 18.57 9.74 -22.44
N HIS A 347 17.31 9.30 -22.59
CA HIS A 347 16.79 8.61 -23.77
C HIS A 347 17.46 7.25 -24.07
N GLU A 348 18.06 6.61 -23.07
CA GLU A 348 18.71 5.30 -23.15
C GLU A 348 17.73 4.18 -22.75
N TYR A 349 16.65 4.04 -23.52
CA TYR A 349 15.51 3.20 -23.14
C TYR A 349 15.81 1.72 -22.90
N PRO A 350 16.66 1.02 -23.69
CA PRO A 350 17.02 -0.37 -23.40
C PRO A 350 17.73 -0.55 -22.04
N LEU A 351 18.61 0.40 -21.67
CA LEU A 351 19.27 0.37 -20.36
C LEU A 351 18.28 0.67 -19.23
N SER A 352 17.37 1.61 -19.45
CA SER A 352 16.29 1.87 -18.50
C SER A 352 15.42 0.64 -18.27
N LEU A 353 15.05 -0.09 -19.33
CA LEU A 353 14.27 -1.32 -19.22
C LEU A 353 15.02 -2.36 -18.39
N SER A 354 16.30 -2.61 -18.71
CA SER A 354 17.13 -3.57 -17.98
C SER A 354 17.24 -3.24 -16.48
N TYR A 355 17.35 -1.95 -16.11
CA TYR A 355 17.39 -1.56 -14.71
C TYR A 355 16.02 -1.66 -14.02
N TYR A 356 14.92 -1.38 -14.71
CA TYR A 356 13.59 -1.70 -14.18
C TYR A 356 13.46 -3.21 -13.94
N GLU A 357 13.84 -4.06 -14.89
CA GLU A 357 13.82 -5.51 -14.72
C GLU A 357 14.66 -5.96 -13.53
N LYS A 358 15.87 -5.40 -13.32
CA LYS A 358 16.68 -5.66 -12.11
C LYS A 358 15.96 -5.28 -10.82
N ALA A 359 15.39 -4.06 -10.77
CA ALA A 359 14.64 -3.58 -9.61
C ALA A 359 13.50 -4.53 -9.28
N TYR A 360 12.69 -4.86 -10.27
CA TYR A 360 11.50 -5.67 -10.10
C TYR A 360 11.82 -7.13 -9.89
N LYS A 361 12.96 -7.64 -10.38
CA LYS A 361 13.45 -8.98 -10.08
C LYS A 361 13.79 -9.15 -8.60
N ILE A 362 14.42 -8.16 -7.96
CA ILE A 362 14.88 -8.31 -6.56
C ILE A 362 13.74 -8.38 -5.55
N ILE A 363 12.60 -7.77 -5.87
CA ILE A 363 11.37 -7.87 -5.08
C ILE A 363 10.37 -8.89 -5.66
N SER A 364 10.70 -9.54 -6.78
CA SER A 364 9.90 -10.63 -7.34
C SER A 364 10.19 -11.94 -6.61
N GLN A 365 9.46 -12.99 -6.98
CA GLN A 365 9.39 -14.30 -6.31
C GLN A 365 8.41 -14.30 -5.15
N GLY A 366 7.15 -13.94 -5.43
CA GLY A 366 6.08 -13.94 -4.43
C GLY A 366 6.07 -12.68 -3.56
N GLY A 367 6.84 -11.66 -3.93
CA GLY A 367 6.90 -10.42 -3.15
C GLY A 367 5.86 -9.38 -3.48
N TYR A 368 5.37 -9.31 -4.71
CA TYR A 368 4.65 -8.12 -5.18
C TYR A 368 3.36 -7.91 -4.40
N THR A 369 3.20 -6.72 -3.82
CA THR A 369 1.89 -6.23 -3.41
C THR A 369 1.09 -5.77 -4.64
N THR A 370 -0.20 -5.53 -4.48
CA THR A 370 -0.99 -4.88 -5.54
C THR A 370 -0.40 -3.51 -5.91
N SER A 371 0.10 -2.76 -4.93
CA SER A 371 0.81 -1.49 -5.17
C SER A 371 2.10 -1.68 -5.97
N ASP A 372 2.86 -2.74 -5.73
CA ASP A 372 4.06 -3.07 -6.50
C ASP A 372 3.69 -3.38 -7.97
N HIS A 373 2.61 -4.15 -8.20
CA HIS A 373 2.08 -4.44 -9.54
C HIS A 373 1.63 -3.18 -10.28
N ILE A 374 0.87 -2.30 -9.62
CA ILE A 374 0.45 -1.02 -10.20
C ILE A 374 1.70 -0.20 -10.59
N TYR A 375 2.65 -0.06 -9.66
CA TYR A 375 3.84 0.76 -9.89
C TYR A 375 4.75 0.20 -11.00
N TYR A 376 4.92 -1.12 -11.06
CA TYR A 376 5.63 -1.83 -12.12
C TYR A 376 5.09 -1.46 -13.49
N ASN A 377 3.78 -1.67 -13.66
CA ASN A 377 3.10 -1.41 -14.90
C ASN A 377 3.15 0.08 -15.27
N MET A 378 3.03 1.00 -14.31
CA MET A 378 3.17 2.45 -14.57
C MET A 378 4.59 2.85 -15.00
N ASN A 379 5.62 2.27 -14.39
CA ASN A 379 7.01 2.55 -14.74
C ASN A 379 7.33 2.08 -16.17
N LEU A 380 6.90 0.87 -16.52
CA LEU A 380 7.10 0.35 -17.88
C LEU A 380 6.20 1.05 -18.90
N GLY A 381 4.94 1.32 -18.58
CA GLY A 381 4.05 2.12 -19.42
C GLY A 381 4.63 3.49 -19.75
N SER A 382 5.19 4.18 -18.74
CA SER A 382 5.89 5.46 -18.94
C SER A 382 7.18 5.32 -19.77
N LEU A 383 7.92 4.22 -19.62
CA LEU A 383 9.13 3.97 -20.41
C LEU A 383 8.79 3.75 -21.89
N HIS A 384 7.83 2.87 -22.19
CA HIS A 384 7.41 2.59 -23.56
C HIS A 384 6.79 3.83 -24.23
N GLU A 385 6.03 4.63 -23.47
CA GLU A 385 5.51 5.91 -23.95
C GLU A 385 6.65 6.86 -24.36
N ALA A 386 7.70 6.97 -23.54
CA ALA A 386 8.88 7.78 -23.86
C ALA A 386 9.66 7.24 -25.06
N ALA A 387 9.71 5.92 -25.22
CA ALA A 387 10.33 5.24 -26.36
C ALA A 387 9.50 5.32 -27.67
N GLY A 388 8.27 5.83 -27.62
CA GLY A 388 7.36 5.88 -28.76
C GLY A 388 6.65 4.57 -29.08
N ASP A 389 6.77 3.55 -28.22
CA ASP A 389 6.06 2.28 -28.34
C ASP A 389 4.69 2.36 -27.65
N PHE A 390 3.76 3.06 -28.30
CA PHE A 390 2.45 3.36 -27.72
C PHE A 390 1.58 2.11 -27.50
N LYS A 391 1.80 1.04 -28.26
CA LYS A 391 1.06 -0.22 -28.09
C LYS A 391 1.48 -0.95 -26.81
N ALA A 392 2.78 -1.08 -26.56
CA ALA A 392 3.25 -1.64 -25.29
C ALA A 392 2.87 -0.75 -24.12
N ALA A 393 3.02 0.57 -24.25
CA ALA A 393 2.62 1.52 -23.23
C ALA A 393 1.14 1.37 -22.85
N LEU A 394 0.26 1.26 -23.83
CA LEU A 394 -1.18 1.04 -23.64
C LEU A 394 -1.45 -0.20 -22.78
N LEU A 395 -0.84 -1.33 -23.10
CA LEU A 395 -1.06 -2.59 -22.37
C LEU A 395 -0.60 -2.49 -20.91
N PHE A 396 0.54 -1.84 -20.66
CA PHE A 396 1.01 -1.60 -19.31
C PHE A 396 0.06 -0.67 -18.52
N TRP A 397 -0.44 0.39 -19.14
CA TRP A 397 -1.42 1.26 -18.46
C TRP A 397 -2.76 0.56 -18.20
N ILE A 398 -3.20 -0.33 -19.10
CA ILE A 398 -4.36 -1.21 -18.86
C ILE A 398 -4.09 -2.15 -17.68
N ASN A 399 -2.93 -2.80 -17.60
CA ASN A 399 -2.56 -3.64 -16.45
C ASN A 399 -2.55 -2.87 -15.13
N ALA A 400 -1.98 -1.65 -15.13
CA ALA A 400 -2.00 -0.78 -13.95
C ALA A 400 -3.43 -0.47 -13.50
N ALA A 401 -4.33 -0.15 -14.46
CA ALA A 401 -5.73 0.12 -14.19
C ALA A 401 -6.47 -1.12 -13.66
N LEU A 402 -6.19 -2.30 -14.23
CA LEU A 402 -6.79 -3.57 -13.79
C LEU A 402 -6.36 -3.93 -12.37
N HIS A 403 -5.07 -3.87 -12.04
CA HIS A 403 -4.60 -4.14 -10.68
C HIS A 403 -5.14 -3.14 -9.66
N TRP A 404 -5.31 -1.87 -10.04
CA TRP A 404 -5.96 -0.88 -9.19
C TRP A 404 -7.43 -1.18 -8.98
N LEU A 405 -8.15 -1.57 -10.04
CA LEU A 405 -9.57 -1.90 -9.98
C LEU A 405 -9.87 -3.08 -9.04
N VAL A 406 -8.96 -4.04 -8.95
CA VAL A 406 -9.08 -5.22 -8.07
C VAL A 406 -8.35 -5.06 -6.74
N ALA A 407 -7.85 -3.86 -6.43
CA ALA A 407 -7.26 -3.59 -5.13
C ALA A 407 -8.31 -3.75 -4.03
N GLU A 408 -7.99 -4.55 -3.00
CA GLU A 408 -8.89 -4.79 -1.87
C GLU A 408 -9.31 -3.50 -1.16
N ASN A 409 -8.41 -2.50 -1.16
CA ASN A 409 -8.66 -1.18 -0.62
C ASN A 409 -8.07 -0.12 -1.55
N PRO A 410 -8.89 0.59 -2.36
CA PRO A 410 -8.39 1.57 -3.31
C PRO A 410 -7.81 2.82 -2.62
N TYR A 411 -8.17 3.07 -1.35
CA TYR A 411 -7.60 4.15 -0.55
C TYR A 411 -6.22 3.83 0.02
N ALA A 412 -5.83 2.54 0.02
CA ALA A 412 -4.55 2.07 0.55
C ALA A 412 -3.38 2.20 -0.44
N LEU A 413 -3.55 2.92 -1.56
CA LEU A 413 -2.50 3.03 -2.56
C LEU A 413 -1.18 3.56 -1.96
N ALA A 414 -0.07 2.93 -2.33
CA ALA A 414 1.26 3.42 -1.96
C ALA A 414 1.53 4.83 -2.52
N TRP A 415 2.34 5.61 -1.81
CA TRP A 415 2.55 7.03 -2.14
C TRP A 415 3.19 7.24 -3.52
N ARG A 416 4.09 6.35 -3.98
CA ARG A 416 4.74 6.48 -5.30
C ARG A 416 3.75 6.35 -6.47
N PRO A 417 2.91 5.30 -6.55
CA PRO A 417 1.78 5.27 -7.49
C PRO A 417 0.85 6.47 -7.34
N LYS A 418 0.52 6.86 -6.09
CA LYS A 418 -0.38 7.98 -5.79
C LYS A 418 0.05 9.28 -6.46
N LEU A 419 1.34 9.65 -6.30
CA LEU A 419 1.92 10.85 -6.93
C LEU A 419 1.78 10.86 -8.46
N ILE A 420 1.84 9.69 -9.10
CA ILE A 420 1.72 9.60 -10.55
C ILE A 420 0.25 9.63 -10.99
N LEU A 421 -0.62 8.83 -10.35
CA LEU A 421 -2.03 8.69 -10.76
C LEU A 421 -2.85 9.96 -10.51
N CYS A 422 -2.55 10.70 -9.44
CA CYS A 422 -3.33 11.87 -9.06
C CYS A 422 -2.60 13.18 -9.31
N GLN A 423 -1.39 13.12 -9.88
CA GLN A 423 -0.51 14.29 -10.04
C GLN A 423 -0.34 15.06 -8.72
N GLU A 424 -0.47 14.35 -7.60
CA GLU A 424 -0.47 14.92 -6.26
C GLU A 424 0.89 15.53 -5.95
N LYS A 425 0.87 16.59 -5.16
CA LYS A 425 2.09 17.09 -4.53
C LYS A 425 2.44 16.18 -3.37
N THR A 426 3.73 16.10 -3.03
CA THR A 426 4.18 15.39 -1.80
C THR A 426 3.52 15.91 -0.53
N THR A 427 2.98 17.14 -0.56
CA THR A 427 2.19 17.75 0.52
C THR A 427 0.82 17.09 0.72
N GLU A 428 0.31 16.37 -0.27
CA GLU A 428 -1.06 15.82 -0.29
C GLU A 428 -1.10 14.31 -0.01
N LEU A 429 0.05 13.68 0.25
CA LEU A 429 0.17 12.23 0.42
C LEU A 429 -0.76 11.64 1.47
N ASN A 430 -1.04 12.39 2.55
CA ASN A 430 -1.86 11.95 3.67
C ASN A 430 -3.36 12.24 3.48
N HIS A 431 -3.76 12.95 2.42
CA HIS A 431 -5.17 13.13 2.11
C HIS A 431 -5.77 11.87 1.48
N PRO A 432 -7.05 11.56 1.76
CA PRO A 432 -7.75 10.49 1.05
C PRO A 432 -7.70 10.69 -0.46
N LEU A 433 -7.48 9.58 -1.16
CA LEU A 433 -7.48 9.54 -2.62
C LEU A 433 -8.89 9.81 -3.13
N LEU A 434 -9.05 10.77 -4.04
CA LEU A 434 -10.30 10.95 -4.77
C LEU A 434 -10.37 9.90 -5.88
N LEU A 435 -11.17 8.84 -5.67
CA LEU A 435 -11.26 7.72 -6.60
C LEU A 435 -11.67 8.16 -8.01
N SER A 436 -12.53 9.17 -8.11
CA SER A 436 -12.97 9.76 -9.38
C SER A 436 -11.83 10.42 -10.17
N ASP A 437 -10.82 10.98 -9.50
CA ASP A 437 -9.66 11.57 -10.18
C ASP A 437 -8.75 10.49 -10.77
N VAL A 438 -8.58 9.37 -10.06
CA VAL A 438 -7.84 8.22 -10.59
C VAL A 438 -8.57 7.58 -11.78
N VAL A 439 -9.90 7.45 -11.71
CA VAL A 439 -10.72 6.99 -12.85
C VAL A 439 -10.53 7.89 -14.06
N ARG A 440 -10.62 9.22 -13.86
CA ARG A 440 -10.41 10.22 -14.93
C ARG A 440 -9.00 10.13 -15.51
N PHE A 441 -7.99 9.95 -14.67
CA PHE A 441 -6.61 9.77 -15.10
C PHE A 441 -6.46 8.56 -16.01
N PHE A 442 -6.98 7.39 -15.62
CA PHE A 442 -6.86 6.18 -16.41
C PHE A 442 -7.61 6.27 -17.73
N HIS A 443 -8.84 6.80 -17.73
CA HIS A 443 -9.60 7.07 -18.97
C HIS A 443 -8.76 7.93 -19.93
N HIS A 444 -8.34 9.11 -19.48
CA HIS A 444 -7.58 10.03 -20.32
C HIS A 444 -6.26 9.44 -20.82
N LYS A 445 -5.53 8.74 -19.95
CA LYS A 445 -4.24 8.11 -20.30
C LYS A 445 -4.42 7.01 -21.33
N ILE A 446 -5.44 6.16 -21.19
CA ILE A 446 -5.71 5.05 -22.11
C ILE A 446 -6.22 5.58 -23.44
N ASP A 447 -7.17 6.52 -23.46
CA ASP A 447 -7.68 7.15 -24.69
C ASP A 447 -6.55 7.80 -25.50
N ASN A 448 -5.69 8.57 -24.84
CA ASN A 448 -4.54 9.19 -25.49
C ASN A 448 -3.61 8.17 -26.16
N LEU A 449 -3.42 7.02 -25.52
CA LEU A 449 -2.57 5.95 -26.04
C LEU A 449 -3.25 5.15 -27.15
N LEU A 450 -4.57 4.96 -27.10
CA LEU A 450 -5.36 4.38 -28.20
C LEU A 450 -5.21 5.22 -29.47
N ASP A 451 -5.40 6.53 -29.35
CA ASP A 451 -5.25 7.49 -30.45
C ASP A 451 -3.84 7.42 -31.05
N LYS A 452 -2.80 7.50 -30.21
CA LYS A 452 -1.40 7.43 -30.64
C LYS A 452 -1.02 6.07 -31.23
N ALA A 453 -1.63 4.99 -30.77
CA ALA A 453 -1.42 3.65 -31.29
C ALA A 453 -2.21 3.36 -32.57
N GLY A 454 -3.12 4.26 -32.98
CA GLY A 454 -4.03 4.07 -34.11
C GLY A 454 -5.05 2.96 -33.87
N ILE A 455 -5.41 2.72 -32.61
CA ILE A 455 -6.42 1.72 -32.23
C ILE A 455 -7.75 2.48 -32.06
N PRO A 456 -8.82 2.07 -32.77
CA PRO A 456 -10.10 2.77 -32.67
C PRO A 456 -10.68 2.65 -31.26
N GLU A 457 -11.38 3.71 -30.83
CA GLU A 457 -12.05 3.74 -29.54
C GLU A 457 -13.05 2.56 -29.42
N PRO A 458 -13.07 1.85 -28.27
CA PRO A 458 -14.00 0.74 -28.08
C PRO A 458 -15.44 1.24 -28.07
N LYS A 459 -16.32 0.54 -28.78
CA LYS A 459 -17.76 0.79 -28.69
C LYS A 459 -18.26 0.36 -27.30
N ALA A 460 -19.10 1.18 -26.70
CA ALA A 460 -19.77 0.82 -25.45
C ALA A 460 -20.50 -0.54 -25.60
N THR A 461 -20.30 -1.42 -24.61
CA THR A 461 -20.93 -2.74 -24.60
C THR A 461 -22.02 -2.80 -23.54
N GLU A 462 -23.14 -3.48 -23.82
CA GLU A 462 -24.26 -3.61 -22.88
C GLU A 462 -23.95 -4.50 -21.65
N GLN A 463 -22.95 -5.37 -21.77
CA GLN A 463 -22.55 -6.28 -20.70
C GLN A 463 -21.17 -5.90 -20.17
N HIS A 464 -21.04 -5.73 -18.86
CA HIS A 464 -19.78 -5.39 -18.21
C HIS A 464 -19.23 -6.60 -17.46
N PHE A 465 -17.92 -6.63 -17.28
CA PHE A 465 -17.27 -7.64 -16.45
C PHE A 465 -17.21 -7.18 -15.00
N HIS A 466 -17.38 -8.12 -14.08
CA HIS A 466 -16.85 -7.99 -12.73
C HIS A 466 -15.35 -8.27 -12.77
N PHE A 467 -14.59 -7.66 -11.88
CA PHE A 467 -13.13 -7.84 -11.80
C PHE A 467 -12.75 -8.32 -10.41
N CYS A 468 -11.81 -9.26 -10.32
CA CYS A 468 -11.26 -9.71 -9.06
C CYS A 468 -9.80 -10.17 -9.19
N LEU A 469 -9.07 -10.21 -8.08
CA LEU A 469 -7.76 -10.86 -8.02
C LEU A 469 -7.91 -12.38 -8.09
N ASN A 470 -6.85 -13.05 -8.53
CA ASN A 470 -6.79 -14.51 -8.55
C ASN A 470 -7.01 -15.09 -7.14
N HIS A 471 -8.02 -15.95 -7.00
CA HIS A 471 -8.32 -16.63 -5.76
C HIS A 471 -8.50 -18.14 -6.01
N PRO A 472 -7.95 -19.03 -5.14
CA PRO A 472 -8.03 -20.48 -5.32
C PRO A 472 -9.46 -21.05 -5.35
N ALA A 473 -10.41 -20.39 -4.69
CA ALA A 473 -11.82 -20.82 -4.67
C ALA A 473 -12.60 -20.45 -5.95
N LEU A 474 -12.04 -19.65 -6.85
CA LEU A 474 -12.71 -19.24 -8.08
C LEU A 474 -12.47 -20.25 -9.19
N LEU A 475 -13.56 -20.75 -9.77
CA LEU A 475 -13.53 -21.61 -10.95
C LEU A 475 -13.23 -20.75 -12.18
N LYS A 476 -12.15 -21.09 -12.88
CA LYS A 476 -11.68 -20.38 -14.07
C LYS A 476 -11.99 -21.20 -15.32
N GLU A 477 -12.55 -20.54 -16.32
CA GLU A 477 -13.08 -21.19 -17.52
C GLU A 477 -12.11 -21.10 -18.69
N ALA A 478 -11.58 -19.92 -18.95
CA ALA A 478 -10.62 -19.69 -20.02
C ALA A 478 -9.47 -18.81 -19.55
N CYS A 479 -8.26 -19.15 -20.00
CA CYS A 479 -7.06 -18.34 -19.84
C CYS A 479 -6.84 -17.50 -21.11
N TYR A 480 -6.58 -16.21 -20.94
CA TYR A 480 -6.27 -15.27 -22.01
C TYR A 480 -4.89 -14.68 -21.75
N VAL A 481 -3.97 -14.95 -22.66
CA VAL A 481 -2.63 -14.37 -22.67
C VAL A 481 -2.52 -13.49 -23.90
N HIS A 482 -2.28 -12.19 -23.71
CA HIS A 482 -2.16 -11.24 -24.82
C HIS A 482 -1.08 -10.21 -24.53
N ASN A 483 0.07 -10.33 -25.20
CA ASN A 483 1.17 -9.36 -25.09
C ASN A 483 1.50 -8.93 -23.63
N GLY A 484 1.65 -9.91 -22.72
CA GLY A 484 1.97 -9.68 -21.30
C GLY A 484 0.76 -9.47 -20.38
N LEU A 485 -0.46 -9.33 -20.93
CA LEU A 485 -1.70 -9.38 -20.16
C LEU A 485 -2.09 -10.85 -19.92
N ILE A 486 -2.31 -11.23 -18.66
CA ILE A 486 -2.77 -12.56 -18.26
C ILE A 486 -4.09 -12.40 -17.50
N LEU A 487 -5.17 -12.90 -18.09
CA LEU A 487 -6.50 -12.85 -17.51
C LEU A 487 -7.15 -14.23 -17.55
N TYR A 488 -7.98 -14.52 -16.56
CA TYR A 488 -8.88 -15.67 -16.61
C TYR A 488 -10.33 -15.20 -16.64
N SER A 489 -11.20 -15.94 -17.33
CA SER A 489 -12.65 -15.69 -17.25
C SER A 489 -13.33 -16.65 -16.29
N SER A 490 -14.44 -16.21 -15.71
CA SER A 490 -15.32 -17.05 -14.90
C SER A 490 -16.80 -16.74 -15.16
N TYR A 491 -17.66 -17.75 -15.01
CA TYR A 491 -19.11 -17.57 -14.95
C TYR A 491 -19.59 -17.16 -13.55
N GLN A 492 -18.76 -17.35 -12.52
CA GLN A 492 -19.08 -16.95 -11.16
C GLN A 492 -19.07 -15.43 -11.05
N ILE A 493 -20.09 -14.84 -10.43
CA ILE A 493 -20.13 -13.41 -10.12
C ILE A 493 -19.33 -13.19 -8.83
N THR A 494 -18.36 -12.28 -8.88
CA THR A 494 -17.67 -11.78 -7.70
C THR A 494 -18.34 -10.51 -7.18
N PRO A 495 -18.07 -10.10 -5.93
CA PRO A 495 -18.56 -8.83 -5.40
C PRO A 495 -18.28 -7.68 -6.37
N PRO A 496 -19.18 -6.69 -6.46
CA PRO A 496 -18.96 -5.54 -7.32
C PRO A 496 -17.71 -4.77 -6.86
N VAL A 497 -17.09 -4.06 -7.81
CA VAL A 497 -16.10 -3.04 -7.48
C VAL A 497 -16.77 -1.90 -6.71
N PHE A 498 -15.97 -1.09 -6.03
CA PHE A 498 -16.44 0.17 -5.43
C PHE A 498 -17.23 0.98 -6.47
N GLU A 499 -18.36 1.58 -6.07
CA GLU A 499 -19.30 2.19 -7.02
C GLU A 499 -18.62 3.31 -7.83
N GLU A 500 -17.74 4.09 -7.22
CA GLU A 500 -16.96 5.13 -7.88
C GLU A 500 -15.97 4.60 -8.92
N LEU A 501 -15.62 3.31 -8.87
CA LEU A 501 -14.72 2.65 -9.82
C LEU A 501 -15.47 2.02 -11.00
N LYS A 502 -16.80 1.91 -10.91
CA LYS A 502 -17.65 1.34 -11.96
C LYS A 502 -17.44 1.99 -13.34
N PRO A 503 -17.30 3.33 -13.48
CA PRO A 503 -17.01 3.92 -14.79
C PRO A 503 -15.70 3.43 -15.41
N LEU A 504 -14.68 3.15 -14.60
CA LEU A 504 -13.43 2.54 -15.09
C LEU A 504 -13.64 1.07 -15.45
N ALA A 505 -14.37 0.31 -14.62
CA ALA A 505 -14.70 -1.10 -14.89
C ALA A 505 -15.46 -1.26 -16.21
N ASP A 506 -16.45 -0.41 -16.47
CA ASP A 506 -17.28 -0.44 -17.68
C ASP A 506 -16.46 -0.11 -18.93
N TYR A 507 -15.59 0.90 -18.81
CA TYR A 507 -14.66 1.30 -19.86
C TYR A 507 -13.65 0.18 -20.19
N LEU A 508 -12.98 -0.37 -19.17
CA LEU A 508 -12.04 -1.47 -19.34
C LEU A 508 -12.73 -2.73 -19.87
N SER A 509 -13.98 -3.00 -19.47
CA SER A 509 -14.75 -4.12 -20.03
C SER A 509 -14.95 -3.99 -21.54
N SER A 510 -15.34 -2.80 -21.99
CA SER A 510 -15.56 -2.50 -23.41
C SER A 510 -14.25 -2.61 -24.19
N LEU A 511 -13.17 -2.06 -23.63
CA LEU A 511 -11.84 -2.11 -24.22
C LEU A 511 -11.30 -3.54 -24.33
N LEU A 512 -11.38 -4.31 -23.26
CA LEU A 512 -10.87 -5.68 -23.22
C LEU A 512 -11.67 -6.61 -24.14
N LYS A 513 -12.99 -6.40 -24.30
CA LYS A 513 -13.78 -7.11 -25.32
C LYS A 513 -13.30 -6.80 -26.73
N HIS A 514 -12.95 -5.55 -27.01
CA HIS A 514 -12.42 -5.15 -28.29
C HIS A 514 -11.03 -5.76 -28.57
N ILE A 515 -10.12 -5.72 -27.59
CA ILE A 515 -8.73 -6.20 -27.76
C ILE A 515 -8.63 -7.73 -27.75
N LEU A 516 -9.36 -8.40 -26.86
CA LEU A 516 -9.21 -9.85 -26.63
C LEU A 516 -10.26 -10.71 -27.34
N ASN A 517 -11.27 -10.09 -27.96
CA ASN A 517 -12.38 -10.80 -28.62
C ASN A 517 -13.04 -11.85 -27.70
N PHE A 518 -13.40 -11.43 -26.48
CA PHE A 518 -14.04 -12.31 -25.50
C PHE A 518 -15.38 -12.87 -26.01
N ASN A 519 -15.68 -14.11 -25.61
CA ASN A 519 -17.05 -14.64 -25.71
C ASN A 519 -17.99 -13.85 -24.77
N SER A 520 -19.20 -13.57 -25.22
CA SER A 520 -20.20 -12.76 -24.52
C SER A 520 -20.61 -13.33 -23.16
N ASP A 521 -20.50 -14.63 -22.91
CA ASP A 521 -21.22 -15.24 -21.79
C ASP A 521 -20.49 -15.12 -20.43
N TYR A 522 -19.24 -14.66 -20.42
CA TYR A 522 -18.47 -14.51 -19.18
C TYR A 522 -18.92 -13.30 -18.36
N ARG A 523 -18.94 -13.46 -17.03
CA ARG A 523 -19.38 -12.42 -16.10
C ARG A 523 -18.23 -11.77 -15.35
N THR A 524 -17.15 -12.51 -15.12
CA THR A 524 -16.02 -12.04 -14.31
C THR A 524 -14.70 -12.25 -15.05
N LEU A 525 -13.81 -11.26 -14.96
CA LEU A 525 -12.40 -11.35 -15.31
C LEU A 525 -11.55 -11.39 -14.05
N VAL A 526 -10.69 -12.40 -13.97
CA VAL A 526 -9.76 -12.65 -12.89
C VAL A 526 -8.38 -12.19 -13.33
N ILE A 527 -7.78 -11.29 -12.57
CA ILE A 527 -6.47 -10.71 -12.87
C ILE A 527 -5.41 -11.60 -12.21
N ASP A 528 -4.44 -12.07 -12.98
CA ASP A 528 -3.32 -12.82 -12.42
C ASP A 528 -2.34 -11.87 -11.70
N ASP A 529 -2.01 -12.20 -10.46
CA ASP A 529 -0.99 -11.53 -9.67
C ASP A 529 0.12 -12.48 -9.20
N SER A 530 0.06 -13.73 -9.66
CA SER A 530 0.92 -14.84 -9.26
C SER A 530 2.17 -14.98 -10.14
N VAL A 531 2.01 -14.65 -11.43
CA VAL A 531 3.09 -14.67 -12.42
C VAL A 531 3.76 -13.31 -12.44
N GLN A 532 5.02 -13.26 -12.04
CA GLN A 532 5.80 -12.02 -11.96
C GLN A 532 6.83 -11.98 -13.09
N ASN A 533 7.05 -10.80 -13.67
CA ASN A 533 8.14 -10.51 -14.62
C ASN A 533 8.11 -11.24 -15.98
N LEU A 534 6.94 -11.63 -16.50
CA LEU A 534 6.85 -12.21 -17.85
C LEU A 534 6.29 -11.19 -18.86
N TYR A 535 7.17 -10.35 -19.41
CA TYR A 535 6.80 -9.46 -20.52
C TYR A 535 6.49 -10.24 -21.81
N GLN A 536 6.99 -11.48 -21.91
CA GLN A 536 6.79 -12.35 -23.05
C GLN A 536 6.44 -13.76 -22.56
N ILE A 537 5.22 -14.17 -22.87
CA ILE A 537 4.71 -15.52 -22.61
C ILE A 537 4.49 -16.17 -23.97
N ASP A 538 5.13 -17.30 -24.22
CA ASP A 538 4.92 -18.09 -25.43
C ASP A 538 3.66 -18.97 -25.36
N LYS A 539 3.35 -19.67 -26.46
CA LYS A 539 2.17 -20.54 -26.55
C LYS A 539 2.20 -21.69 -25.54
N GLN A 540 3.35 -22.29 -25.28
CA GLN A 540 3.47 -23.41 -24.37
C GLN A 540 3.27 -22.94 -22.93
N GLN A 541 3.89 -21.82 -22.57
CA GLN A 541 3.74 -21.20 -21.26
C GLN A 541 2.28 -20.80 -20.99
N ALA A 542 1.58 -20.25 -21.99
CA ALA A 542 0.15 -19.96 -21.89
C ALA A 542 -0.71 -21.23 -21.63
N ARG A 543 -0.38 -22.36 -22.29
CA ARG A 543 -1.07 -23.65 -22.06
C ARG A 543 -0.81 -24.19 -20.65
N ILE A 544 0.41 -24.06 -20.16
CA ILE A 544 0.79 -24.47 -18.80
C ILE A 544 0.01 -23.63 -17.77
N LEU A 545 -0.02 -22.30 -17.93
CA LEU A 545 -0.79 -21.41 -17.06
C LEU A 545 -2.28 -21.76 -17.01
N ALA A 546 -2.87 -22.02 -18.17
CA ALA A 546 -4.26 -22.45 -18.27
C ALA A 546 -4.49 -23.77 -17.51
N SER A 547 -3.57 -24.72 -17.62
CA SER A 547 -3.69 -26.03 -16.97
C SER A 547 -3.49 -25.96 -15.45
N VAL A 548 -2.51 -25.19 -14.96
CA VAL A 548 -2.31 -24.92 -13.53
C VAL A 548 -3.55 -24.27 -12.91
N ASN A 549 -4.26 -23.44 -13.68
CA ASN A 549 -5.48 -22.77 -13.28
C ASN A 549 -6.77 -23.52 -13.61
N HIS A 550 -6.69 -24.80 -14.01
CA HIS A 550 -7.85 -25.63 -14.38
C HIS A 550 -8.78 -25.04 -15.45
N CYS A 551 -8.26 -24.18 -16.33
CA CYS A 551 -9.03 -23.60 -17.41
C CYS A 551 -9.38 -24.68 -18.45
N GLN A 552 -10.60 -24.60 -18.99
CA GLN A 552 -11.05 -25.47 -20.08
C GLN A 552 -10.58 -24.99 -21.45
N ARG A 553 -10.25 -23.70 -21.57
CA ARG A 553 -9.82 -23.06 -22.82
C ARG A 553 -8.59 -22.19 -22.57
N CYS A 554 -7.77 -22.00 -23.60
CA CYS A 554 -6.64 -21.10 -23.57
C CYS A 554 -6.58 -20.32 -24.88
N TYR A 555 -6.38 -19.02 -24.79
CA TYR A 555 -6.20 -18.13 -25.93
C TYR A 555 -4.88 -17.41 -25.78
N TRP A 556 -4.06 -17.44 -26.83
CA TRP A 556 -2.78 -16.74 -26.89
C TRP A 556 -2.79 -15.77 -28.06
N ASN A 557 -2.70 -14.46 -27.78
CA ASN A 557 -2.79 -13.39 -28.77
C ASN A 557 -3.99 -13.53 -29.72
N GLY A 558 -5.14 -13.98 -29.19
CA GLY A 558 -6.39 -14.21 -29.93
C GLY A 558 -6.50 -15.59 -30.59
N GLU A 559 -5.42 -16.37 -30.64
CA GLU A 559 -5.44 -17.74 -31.17
C GLU A 559 -5.92 -18.73 -30.09
N SER A 560 -6.96 -19.51 -30.40
CA SER A 560 -7.43 -20.59 -29.53
C SER A 560 -6.42 -21.74 -29.53
N LEU A 561 -5.88 -22.07 -28.37
CA LEU A 561 -4.96 -23.19 -28.17
C LEU A 561 -5.70 -24.42 -27.66
N THR A 562 -5.46 -25.57 -28.29
CA THR A 562 -6.01 -26.84 -27.81
C THR A 562 -5.30 -27.26 -26.52
N LEU A 563 -6.05 -27.31 -25.43
CA LEU A 563 -5.62 -27.96 -24.20
C LEU A 563 -5.77 -29.49 -24.35
N GLN A 564 -4.90 -30.10 -25.16
CA GLN A 564 -4.67 -31.54 -25.04
C GLN A 564 -4.29 -31.85 -23.59
N LYS A 565 -4.66 -33.02 -23.05
CA LYS A 565 -4.28 -33.42 -21.68
C LYS A 565 -2.78 -33.23 -21.51
N ILE A 566 -2.38 -32.11 -20.91
CA ILE A 566 -0.98 -31.86 -20.60
C ILE A 566 -0.62 -32.93 -19.59
N THR A 567 0.29 -33.81 -19.96
CA THR A 567 0.70 -34.90 -19.10
C THR A 567 1.38 -34.32 -17.86
N SER A 568 1.33 -35.03 -16.74
CA SER A 568 2.07 -34.61 -15.53
C SER A 568 3.57 -34.42 -15.84
N ASN A 569 4.11 -35.18 -16.80
CA ASN A 569 5.50 -35.07 -17.26
C ASN A 569 5.76 -33.76 -18.02
N GLU A 570 4.83 -33.30 -18.86
CA GLU A 570 4.94 -32.00 -19.56
C GLU A 570 4.82 -30.83 -18.58
N LEU A 571 3.96 -30.93 -17.57
CA LEU A 571 3.92 -29.93 -16.50
C LEU A 571 5.22 -29.92 -15.70
N GLN A 572 5.77 -31.09 -15.36
CA GLN A 572 7.04 -31.21 -14.65
C GLN A 572 8.23 -30.66 -15.44
N SER A 573 8.25 -30.82 -16.77
CA SER A 573 9.33 -30.28 -17.59
C SER A 573 9.19 -28.78 -17.84
N GLY A 574 7.97 -28.28 -17.95
CA GLY A 574 7.67 -26.87 -18.20
C GLY A 574 7.65 -25.97 -16.97
N LEU A 575 7.57 -26.54 -15.76
CA LEU A 575 7.47 -25.79 -14.51
C LEU A 575 8.63 -26.08 -13.57
N THR A 576 9.16 -25.02 -12.99
CA THR A 576 10.03 -25.09 -11.82
C THR A 576 9.30 -24.46 -10.64
N LEU A 577 9.09 -25.27 -9.61
CA LEU A 577 8.48 -24.86 -8.35
C LEU A 577 9.58 -24.71 -7.30
N SER A 578 9.67 -23.52 -6.72
CA SER A 578 10.61 -23.22 -5.64
C SER A 578 9.88 -22.53 -4.50
N LEU A 579 10.47 -22.53 -3.30
CA LEU A 579 10.07 -21.59 -2.27
C LEU A 579 10.34 -20.16 -2.75
N SER A 580 9.57 -19.21 -2.25
CA SER A 580 9.89 -17.79 -2.37
C SER A 580 11.25 -17.50 -1.74
N GLU A 581 12.20 -16.89 -2.47
CA GLU A 581 13.50 -16.49 -1.91
C GLU A 581 13.39 -15.27 -0.97
N LEU A 582 12.18 -14.72 -0.83
CA LEU A 582 11.87 -13.73 0.19
C LEU A 582 11.63 -14.35 1.55
N ILE A 583 11.43 -15.67 1.66
CA ILE A 583 11.40 -16.37 2.95
C ILE A 583 12.82 -16.40 3.49
N GLU A 584 13.04 -15.69 4.59
CA GLU A 584 14.34 -15.52 5.23
C GLU A 584 14.58 -16.58 6.31
N ASP A 585 13.57 -16.83 7.14
CA ASP A 585 13.66 -17.72 8.29
C ASP A 585 12.31 -18.40 8.56
N THR A 586 12.33 -19.49 9.32
CA THR A 586 11.13 -20.21 9.73
C THR A 586 11.24 -20.72 11.16
N GLU A 587 10.17 -20.60 11.92
CA GLU A 587 10.07 -21.11 13.29
C GLU A 587 8.96 -22.15 13.36
N LYS A 588 9.31 -23.38 13.73
CA LYS A 588 8.36 -24.49 13.88
C LYS A 588 7.89 -24.61 15.32
N GLU A 589 6.58 -24.61 15.50
CA GLU A 589 5.87 -24.95 16.74
C GLU A 589 5.10 -26.27 16.52
N GLU A 590 4.50 -26.87 17.57
CA GLU A 590 3.91 -28.23 17.50
C GLU A 590 2.99 -28.46 16.29
N HIS A 591 2.13 -27.49 15.96
CA HIS A 591 1.15 -27.57 14.87
C HIS A 591 1.19 -26.37 13.91
N LEU A 592 2.20 -25.50 14.05
CA LEU A 592 2.28 -24.25 13.30
C LEU A 592 3.67 -24.07 12.73
N LEU A 593 3.76 -23.49 11.54
CA LEU A 593 5.02 -23.04 10.96
C LEU A 593 4.95 -21.54 10.69
N LYS A 594 5.71 -20.76 11.44
CA LYS A 594 5.84 -19.32 11.19
C LYS A 594 6.89 -19.10 10.12
N LEU A 595 6.52 -18.37 9.08
CA LEU A 595 7.39 -17.95 7.99
C LEU A 595 7.76 -16.47 8.19
N LYS A 596 9.05 -16.19 8.32
CA LYS A 596 9.60 -14.84 8.33
C LYS A 596 10.14 -14.50 6.95
N TYR A 597 9.66 -13.41 6.38
CA TYR A 597 10.06 -12.91 5.09
C TYR A 597 10.98 -11.70 5.26
N LYS A 598 11.89 -11.49 4.30
CA LYS A 598 12.73 -10.28 4.17
C LYS A 598 11.89 -8.98 4.11
N ARG A 599 10.61 -9.11 3.78
CA ARG A 599 9.59 -8.05 3.84
C ARG A 599 8.58 -8.45 4.91
N SER A 600 8.71 -7.90 6.10
CA SER A 600 8.00 -8.36 7.31
C SER A 600 6.47 -8.35 7.21
N PHE A 601 5.88 -7.49 6.38
CA PHE A 601 4.43 -7.49 6.15
C PHE A 601 3.93 -8.73 5.38
N LEU A 602 4.82 -9.54 4.79
CA LEU A 602 4.51 -10.84 4.19
C LEU A 602 4.58 -12.00 5.19
N ASN A 603 5.06 -11.76 6.42
CA ASN A 603 5.13 -12.78 7.47
C ASN A 603 3.77 -13.44 7.66
N LYS A 604 3.77 -14.77 7.80
CA LYS A 604 2.55 -15.55 7.96
C LYS A 604 2.80 -16.81 8.75
N THR A 605 1.71 -17.37 9.27
CA THR A 605 1.71 -18.65 9.96
C THR A 605 0.96 -19.66 9.11
N LEU A 606 1.56 -20.83 8.90
CA LEU A 606 0.90 -21.99 8.31
C LEU A 606 0.40 -22.90 9.43
N ASP A 607 -0.83 -23.35 9.31
CA ASP A 607 -1.52 -24.27 10.22
C ASP A 607 -2.07 -25.50 9.50
N ASP A 608 -2.01 -25.53 8.16
CA ASP A 608 -2.42 -26.65 7.32
C ASP A 608 -1.25 -27.65 7.14
N GLU A 609 -1.48 -28.91 7.49
CA GLU A 609 -0.45 -29.95 7.49
C GLU A 609 0.10 -30.24 6.08
N ASP A 610 -0.74 -30.19 5.04
CA ASP A 610 -0.30 -30.39 3.65
C ASP A 610 0.60 -29.24 3.18
N GLU A 611 0.25 -28.00 3.51
CA GLU A 611 1.08 -26.83 3.22
C GLU A 611 2.43 -26.89 3.94
N ILE A 612 2.43 -27.27 5.22
CA ILE A 612 3.66 -27.44 6.02
C ILE A 612 4.54 -28.55 5.42
N ASN A 613 3.96 -29.69 5.05
CA ASN A 613 4.70 -30.82 4.49
C ASN A 613 5.34 -30.49 3.14
N ILE A 614 4.62 -29.80 2.25
CA ILE A 614 5.18 -29.32 0.98
C ILE A 614 6.31 -28.33 1.21
N PHE A 615 6.10 -27.38 2.13
CA PHE A 615 7.11 -26.38 2.45
C PHE A 615 8.41 -27.05 2.93
N LEU A 616 8.31 -27.98 3.89
CA LEU A 616 9.47 -28.68 4.44
C LEU A 616 10.16 -29.53 3.36
N ALA A 617 9.42 -30.22 2.50
CA ALA A 617 9.98 -31.00 1.39
C ALA A 617 10.79 -30.12 0.42
N LEU A 618 10.26 -28.94 0.04
CA LEU A 618 10.99 -27.99 -0.81
C LEU A 618 12.22 -27.41 -0.09
N LYS A 619 12.13 -27.13 1.21
CA LYS A 619 13.24 -26.61 2.02
C LYS A 619 14.38 -27.62 2.15
N GLU A 620 14.06 -28.91 2.23
CA GLU A 620 15.03 -30.02 2.31
C GLU A 620 15.61 -30.42 0.94
N GLY A 621 15.15 -29.79 -0.15
CA GLY A 621 15.62 -30.06 -1.52
C GLY A 621 14.92 -31.23 -2.22
N ASP A 622 13.84 -31.77 -1.66
CA ASP A 622 13.02 -32.83 -2.27
C ASP A 622 12.04 -32.25 -3.32
N HIS A 623 12.59 -31.54 -4.31
CA HIS A 623 11.83 -30.86 -5.36
C HIS A 623 10.99 -31.81 -6.21
N SER A 624 11.46 -33.04 -6.44
CA SER A 624 10.75 -34.02 -7.25
C SER A 624 9.45 -34.48 -6.59
N LYS A 625 9.51 -34.86 -5.31
CA LYS A 625 8.34 -35.30 -4.56
C LYS A 625 7.35 -34.16 -4.35
N ALA A 626 7.84 -32.99 -3.95
CA ALA A 626 7.00 -31.81 -3.76
C ALA A 626 6.28 -31.41 -5.06
N SER A 627 7.00 -31.40 -6.20
CA SER A 627 6.40 -31.10 -7.50
C SER A 627 5.38 -32.14 -7.92
N GLN A 628 5.67 -33.44 -7.72
CA GLN A 628 4.70 -34.50 -8.03
C GLN A 628 3.42 -34.35 -7.20
N GLN A 629 3.54 -34.06 -5.90
CA GLN A 629 2.39 -33.86 -5.02
C GLN A 629 1.59 -32.60 -5.41
N LEU A 630 2.26 -31.48 -5.69
CA LEU A 630 1.59 -30.24 -6.10
C LEU A 630 0.90 -30.35 -7.46
N LEU A 631 1.51 -31.02 -8.43
CA LEU A 631 0.92 -31.19 -9.76
C LEU A 631 -0.22 -32.22 -9.79
N SER A 632 -0.29 -33.11 -8.79
CA SER A 632 -1.43 -33.99 -8.55
C SER A 632 -2.52 -33.34 -7.68
N ASN A 633 -2.19 -32.29 -6.93
CA ASN A 633 -3.10 -31.50 -6.11
C ASN A 633 -2.99 -30.01 -6.46
N LEU A 634 -3.47 -29.65 -7.66
CA LEU A 634 -3.47 -28.28 -8.16
C LEU A 634 -4.21 -27.27 -7.24
N PRO A 635 -5.29 -27.62 -6.52
CA PRO A 635 -5.85 -26.72 -5.50
C PRO A 635 -4.84 -26.33 -4.40
N LEU A 636 -4.03 -27.28 -3.92
CA LEU A 636 -2.95 -26.98 -2.95
C LEU A 636 -1.88 -26.07 -3.58
N LEU A 637 -1.48 -26.33 -4.83
CA LEU A 637 -0.56 -25.46 -5.58
C LEU A 637 -1.08 -24.03 -5.66
N GLN A 638 -2.35 -23.84 -6.04
CA GLN A 638 -2.98 -22.52 -6.13
C GLN A 638 -3.05 -21.82 -4.77
N ARG A 639 -3.34 -22.54 -3.68
CA ARG A 639 -3.31 -21.96 -2.32
C ARG A 639 -1.92 -21.48 -1.94
N LEU A 640 -0.87 -22.26 -2.22
CA LEU A 640 0.50 -21.88 -1.91
C LEU A 640 1.00 -20.72 -2.78
N LEU A 641 0.60 -20.64 -4.06
CA LEU A 641 0.86 -19.50 -4.94
C LEU A 641 0.15 -18.24 -4.45
N TYR A 642 -1.13 -18.34 -4.12
CA TYR A 642 -1.92 -17.24 -3.55
C TYR A 642 -1.34 -16.74 -2.23
N LYS A 643 -0.91 -17.66 -1.36
CA LYS A 643 -0.19 -17.36 -0.11
C LYS A 643 1.26 -16.90 -0.35
N LYS A 644 1.76 -16.90 -1.59
CA LYS A 644 3.11 -16.48 -1.98
C LYS A 644 4.24 -17.25 -1.30
N ILE A 645 3.96 -18.51 -0.93
CA ILE A 645 4.92 -19.41 -0.28
C ILE A 645 5.83 -20.03 -1.33
N ILE A 646 5.26 -20.37 -2.48
CA ILE A 646 5.98 -20.93 -3.62
C ILE A 646 5.93 -19.97 -4.80
N CYS A 647 6.92 -20.09 -5.67
CA CYS A 647 7.01 -19.37 -6.93
C CYS A 647 6.87 -20.34 -8.08
N LEU A 648 6.17 -19.89 -9.12
CA LEU A 648 6.04 -20.59 -10.39
C LEU A 648 7.01 -19.96 -11.39
N GLN A 649 8.04 -20.69 -11.79
CA GLN A 649 8.85 -20.31 -12.94
C GLN A 649 8.48 -21.22 -14.12
N ILE A 650 8.08 -20.60 -15.23
CA ILE A 650 7.76 -21.34 -16.45
C ILE A 650 9.00 -21.33 -17.33
N ASN A 651 9.54 -22.51 -17.59
CA ASN A 651 10.75 -22.64 -18.38
C ASN A 651 10.42 -22.34 -19.86
N PRO A 652 11.25 -21.56 -20.56
CA PRO A 652 11.14 -21.46 -22.02
C PRO A 652 11.39 -22.83 -22.66
N GLU A 653 10.82 -23.09 -23.83
CA GLU A 653 11.13 -24.30 -24.61
C GLU A 653 12.66 -24.42 -24.79
N LYS A 654 13.19 -25.61 -24.50
CA LYS A 654 14.60 -25.95 -24.73
C LYS A 654 14.88 -26.24 -26.19
#